data_AF-J4UUE2-F1
#
_entry.id   AF-J4UUE2-F1
#
_cell.length_a   1.000
_cell.length_b   1.000
_cell.length_c   1.000
_cell.angle_alpha   90.00
_cell.angle_beta   90.00
_cell.angle_gamma   90.00
#
_symmetry.space_group_name_H-M   'P 1'
#
loop_
_entity.id
_entity.type
_entity.pdbx_description
1 polymer ?
#
loop_
_entity_poly.entity_id
_entity_poly.type
_entity_poly.pdbx_seq_one_letter_code
_entity_poly.pdbx_strand_id
1 'polypeptide(L)'
;MSNSGSGFSSWRKRASSVSSSHTDLARTATNESQSSSQPVAVPPALSSSVASSQAHREPIRSFIHGVSHEHLAPVDSLQNARTVREDTAELASYFLSDGSQRARALLQRPRSSIHDVFNPEDDSDPVPVVRRGSPAIPEVSEPASPDECTEQLDDEDVAGPSVLANLLKRASPPETEPKTTPKADRSKSIASETLRAASSTGAAGASRTSTNVPSIAEPATEYTPLLSASSESSYEAEAILEGQQRLPKRKWFGKVREQTYEVKSTLIQGVKVATNPKRWDCRALAHHAFLDPLSCLPAVAVGLLLNILDALSYGMILFPLGTPLFSHLGSAGISIYYVSTIISQLVFSTGSIFKGAVGSELIEVVPFFHNMAKKILDTVGEDNPDAVIATTIVSYAISSMVTGLVFYLMGKFKFGFMVGFIPRHILIGCIGGVGYFLITTGLEVSARLDGTIEYNLDTFKQLTQPETILLWIFPLVLAIILFYGQTRGASKYFLPLFILAIPLVFYIFVAAIDALNADDLRDKGWIFRGPPAGEPWWYFYTLYRFDLVHWDAIIEVIPAMLALTFFGILHVPINVPALALNTGEDNADLDRELKLHGYSNFISGCMGSIQNYLVYANTVFVIRSGGNRRLAGYMLAALTLAVMIIGPSMMGYIPVMMVGTLIFDLGFELLLEAVWLPRKKLKLAEYLTVIVIVLVMGIYDFVVGIGVGIVLAFASLVIQTSRVSAIRATFDGDVVSSTVRRNPSQHHYLNHVGQQTYIIKLTGYLFFGTIVSVEEKIRGLLDDATFGSRPIKFLILDMWHVSDLDYSAGEAFNTITRLLDKRRVSLILSGVDASSQLGRNLRAVGIGSGKIEVMMLPDLNSALEFCENELLKTLYARQQALNSNERMPTANLDVPTGSKSQLSSFDAPFNSPRQTHLVEAAHQALSTAETQGPIKWQSFNEPLRIMLQIFQGLSDKNEDFWFPATSFFERKEYMAGTTLFRRGEAATGFYLLEKGILRAEYDLPQGWLCENIVAGTTCGELPFFSETNRTATVTVERDCVAWLMSREAWEQLQKERPDIAGELLRISLKLTTERMTSITSYILTTAG
;
A
#
# COMPACT_ATOMS: atom_id res chain seq x y z
N MET A 1 -19.98 3.80 78.07
CA MET A 1 -20.63 4.27 76.83
C MET A 1 -19.59 5.15 76.12
N SER A 2 -18.85 4.64 75.12
CA SER A 2 -19.27 4.33 73.73
C SER A 2 -19.51 5.61 72.92
N ASN A 3 -19.03 5.83 71.70
CA ASN A 3 -18.21 5.17 70.67
C ASN A 3 -18.31 6.16 69.46
N SER A 4 -17.65 6.13 68.31
CA SER A 4 -16.47 5.47 67.68
C SER A 4 -16.35 6.15 66.29
N GLY A 5 -15.29 6.10 65.48
CA GLY A 5 -14.01 5.39 65.51
C GLY A 5 -13.53 5.24 64.05
N SER A 6 -12.27 5.55 63.76
CA SER A 6 -11.72 5.66 62.39
C SER A 6 -11.24 4.33 61.77
N GLY A 7 -10.88 4.33 60.48
CA GLY A 7 -10.33 3.13 59.83
C GLY A 7 -9.74 3.31 58.42
N PHE A 8 -8.50 3.81 58.32
CA PHE A 8 -7.60 3.44 57.21
C PHE A 8 -6.99 2.05 57.52
N SER A 9 -6.49 1.33 56.51
CA SER A 9 -5.70 0.10 56.72
C SER A 9 -4.46 0.04 55.82
N SER A 10 -3.48 -0.77 56.19
CA SER A 10 -2.14 -0.75 55.57
C SER A 10 -1.43 -2.12 55.59
N TRP A 11 -0.37 -2.19 54.78
CA TRP A 11 0.73 -3.16 54.67
C TRP A 11 0.87 -4.34 55.65
N ARG A 12 1.47 -5.43 55.14
CA ARG A 12 2.27 -6.38 55.94
C ARG A 12 3.67 -6.58 55.32
N LYS A 13 4.71 -6.22 56.08
CA LYS A 13 6.13 -6.55 55.80
C LYS A 13 6.63 -7.66 56.76
N ARG A 14 7.78 -8.27 56.44
CA ARG A 14 8.73 -8.82 57.43
C ARG A 14 10.05 -8.01 57.36
N ALA A 15 10.86 -8.05 58.42
CA ALA A 15 12.16 -7.36 58.55
C ALA A 15 13.32 -8.24 57.99
N SER A 16 14.62 -7.89 57.96
CA SER A 16 15.45 -6.79 58.52
C SER A 16 16.75 -6.64 57.66
N SER A 17 17.83 -5.86 57.92
CA SER A 17 18.24 -4.97 59.03
C SER A 17 19.27 -3.90 58.60
N VAL A 18 18.98 -2.62 58.91
CA VAL A 18 19.86 -1.58 59.50
C VAL A 18 21.41 -1.71 59.43
N SER A 19 22.07 -0.75 58.76
CA SER A 19 23.35 -0.01 59.09
C SER A 19 23.93 0.59 57.79
N SER A 20 23.97 1.92 57.57
CA SER A 20 24.87 2.98 58.10
C SER A 20 26.34 2.89 57.64
N SER A 21 27.05 3.95 57.26
CA SER A 21 26.74 5.36 56.87
C SER A 21 28.05 6.05 56.45
N HIS A 22 27.98 7.26 55.85
CA HIS A 22 29.11 8.18 55.57
C HIS A 22 30.17 7.73 54.55
N THR A 23 30.95 8.57 53.86
CA THR A 23 30.83 9.86 53.13
C THR A 23 32.27 10.34 52.87
N ASP A 24 32.52 10.86 51.67
CA ASP A 24 33.50 11.91 51.34
C ASP A 24 35.04 11.66 51.29
N LEU A 25 35.54 11.80 50.04
CA LEU A 25 36.62 12.72 49.61
C LEU A 25 38.08 12.55 50.10
N ALA A 26 38.94 12.07 49.17
CA ALA A 26 39.85 12.92 48.35
C ALA A 26 41.35 12.52 48.26
N ARG A 27 41.89 12.76 47.05
CA ARG A 27 43.27 13.19 46.68
C ARG A 27 44.48 12.24 46.82
N THR A 28 45.15 12.08 45.66
CA THR A 28 46.63 12.04 45.42
C THR A 28 47.49 10.88 45.98
N ALA A 29 48.57 10.44 45.35
CA ALA A 29 49.07 10.52 43.95
C ALA A 29 50.37 9.65 43.80
N THR A 30 50.82 9.37 42.57
CA THR A 30 52.19 8.92 42.18
C THR A 30 52.71 7.57 42.74
N ASN A 31 53.71 6.85 42.18
CA ASN A 31 54.39 6.89 40.87
C ASN A 31 55.09 5.54 40.57
N GLU A 32 55.48 5.33 39.30
CA GLU A 32 56.61 4.54 38.70
C GLU A 32 56.15 3.94 37.35
N SER A 33 56.71 4.16 36.15
CA SER A 33 58.04 4.59 35.62
C SER A 33 59.08 3.46 35.57
N GLN A 34 59.84 3.18 34.49
CA GLN A 34 59.96 3.77 33.12
C GLN A 34 59.70 2.64 32.06
N SER A 35 60.12 2.56 30.78
CA SER A 35 60.96 3.27 29.79
C SER A 35 60.50 2.74 28.39
N SER A 36 60.58 3.33 27.18
CA SER A 36 61.27 4.45 26.48
C SER A 36 62.24 4.00 25.35
N SER A 37 61.73 3.75 24.14
CA SER A 37 62.46 3.99 22.86
C SER A 37 61.52 3.99 21.63
N GLN A 38 61.85 4.85 20.66
CA GLN A 38 61.19 5.09 19.34
C GLN A 38 62.28 4.94 18.24
N PRO A 39 62.02 4.97 16.89
CA PRO A 39 61.14 5.90 16.15
C PRO A 39 60.42 5.29 14.91
N VAL A 40 60.04 6.02 13.84
CA VAL A 40 58.94 7.02 13.65
C VAL A 40 58.58 7.04 12.15
N ALA A 41 57.31 6.83 11.77
CA ALA A 41 56.68 7.28 10.50
C ALA A 41 55.16 7.00 10.50
N VAL A 42 54.26 7.75 9.85
CA VAL A 42 54.09 9.23 9.69
C VAL A 42 52.60 9.48 9.28
N PRO A 43 51.97 10.64 9.56
CA PRO A 43 50.49 10.80 9.60
C PRO A 43 49.91 11.45 8.31
N PRO A 44 48.69 12.05 8.25
CA PRO A 44 48.28 13.26 9.01
C PRO A 44 46.81 13.25 9.52
N ALA A 45 46.32 14.40 10.00
CA ALA A 45 44.94 14.62 10.44
C ALA A 45 44.36 15.96 9.92
N LEU A 46 43.03 16.11 10.02
CA LEU A 46 42.19 17.32 10.07
C LEU A 46 42.77 18.69 9.60
N SER A 47 42.05 19.34 8.67
CA SER A 47 41.49 20.70 8.88
C SER A 47 40.60 21.15 7.71
N SER A 48 39.85 22.23 7.89
CA SER A 48 38.80 22.73 6.99
C SER A 48 39.16 24.05 6.29
N SER A 49 38.54 24.32 5.14
CA SER A 49 38.37 25.67 4.57
C SER A 49 37.24 25.72 3.54
N VAL A 50 36.85 26.93 3.12
CA VAL A 50 35.60 27.23 2.38
C VAL A 50 35.90 27.75 0.98
N ALA A 51 35.17 27.26 -0.03
CA ALA A 51 34.92 27.96 -1.30
C ALA A 51 33.63 27.44 -1.96
N SER A 52 32.97 28.28 -2.76
CA SER A 52 31.67 28.00 -3.39
C SER A 52 31.76 27.85 -4.91
N SER A 53 30.97 26.94 -5.48
CA SER A 53 29.92 27.27 -6.47
C SER A 53 29.22 26.05 -7.09
N GLN A 54 27.95 26.25 -7.47
CA GLN A 54 27.17 25.50 -8.46
C GLN A 54 27.22 23.95 -8.47
N ALA A 55 26.29 23.34 -7.71
CA ALA A 55 25.79 22.00 -7.99
C ALA A 55 24.26 22.07 -8.23
N HIS A 56 23.75 21.37 -9.24
CA HIS A 56 22.31 21.18 -9.41
C HIS A 56 21.77 20.28 -8.30
N ARG A 57 20.63 20.65 -7.70
CA ARG A 57 20.03 19.94 -6.56
C ARG A 57 18.69 19.32 -6.98
N GLU A 58 18.74 18.09 -7.48
CA GLU A 58 17.53 17.30 -7.69
C GLU A 58 16.95 16.80 -6.35
N PRO A 59 15.62 16.59 -6.24
CA PRO A 59 14.96 16.34 -4.97
C PRO A 59 15.15 14.90 -4.47
N ILE A 60 15.11 14.74 -3.15
CA ILE A 60 15.33 13.47 -2.45
C ILE A 60 14.29 12.43 -2.87
N ARG A 61 14.74 11.47 -3.68
CA ARG A 61 14.24 10.08 -3.70
C ARG A 61 15.42 9.18 -3.38
N SER A 62 15.24 8.21 -2.49
CA SER A 62 16.25 7.21 -2.15
C SER A 62 16.36 6.16 -3.27
N PHE A 63 16.80 6.59 -4.45
CA PHE A 63 17.26 5.65 -5.48
C PHE A 63 18.59 5.04 -5.03
N ILE A 64 18.68 3.72 -5.17
CA ILE A 64 19.88 2.95 -4.85
C ILE A 64 20.99 3.38 -5.82
N HIS A 65 21.95 4.17 -5.34
CA HIS A 65 23.23 4.28 -6.00
C HIS A 65 24.01 2.99 -5.74
N GLY A 66 24.05 2.11 -6.75
CA GLY A 66 24.91 0.93 -6.72
C GLY A 66 26.36 1.35 -6.62
N VAL A 67 27.06 0.81 -5.62
CA VAL A 67 28.50 0.96 -5.40
C VAL A 67 29.09 -0.45 -5.39
N SER A 68 30.32 -0.60 -5.89
CA SER A 68 31.03 -1.87 -6.09
C SER A 68 30.28 -2.90 -6.98
N HIS A 69 30.58 -2.86 -8.28
CA HIS A 69 30.41 -4.02 -9.14
C HIS A 69 31.46 -5.09 -8.76
N GLU A 70 31.12 -5.93 -7.78
CA GLU A 70 31.63 -7.30 -7.74
C GLU A 70 30.51 -8.22 -8.23
N HIS A 71 30.83 -9.18 -9.10
CA HIS A 71 29.86 -10.14 -9.61
C HIS A 71 29.59 -11.23 -8.58
N LEU A 72 28.83 -10.89 -7.53
CA LEU A 72 28.09 -11.89 -6.74
C LEU A 72 27.21 -12.68 -7.70
N ALA A 73 27.65 -13.89 -8.04
CA ALA A 73 26.96 -14.78 -8.96
C ALA A 73 25.49 -14.96 -8.51
N PRO A 74 24.52 -14.94 -9.44
CA PRO A 74 23.14 -15.08 -9.07
C PRO A 74 22.89 -16.47 -8.49
N VAL A 75 22.79 -16.56 -7.16
CA VAL A 75 22.15 -17.69 -6.49
C VAL A 75 20.73 -17.77 -7.05
N ASP A 76 20.50 -18.71 -7.95
CA ASP A 76 19.25 -18.90 -8.66
C ASP A 76 18.32 -19.79 -7.82
N SER A 77 17.25 -19.19 -7.33
CA SER A 77 16.14 -19.84 -6.61
C SER A 77 15.58 -21.04 -7.38
N LEU A 78 15.49 -20.95 -8.70
CA LEU A 78 15.01 -22.05 -9.55
C LEU A 78 16.04 -23.16 -9.68
N GLN A 79 17.34 -22.83 -9.68
CA GLN A 79 18.41 -23.84 -9.66
C GLN A 79 18.50 -24.53 -8.30
N ASN A 80 18.31 -23.82 -7.19
CA ASN A 80 18.15 -24.44 -5.86
C ASN A 80 16.94 -25.38 -5.82
N ALA A 81 15.78 -24.95 -6.34
CA ALA A 81 14.59 -25.81 -6.41
C ALA A 81 14.79 -27.04 -7.31
N ARG A 82 15.60 -26.93 -8.37
CA ARG A 82 16.03 -28.08 -9.17
C ARG A 82 16.91 -29.02 -8.35
N THR A 83 18.00 -28.57 -7.74
CA THR A 83 18.90 -29.44 -6.96
C THR A 83 18.18 -30.14 -5.81
N VAL A 84 17.19 -29.50 -5.19
CA VAL A 84 16.28 -30.12 -4.21
C VAL A 84 15.55 -31.33 -4.81
N ARG A 85 15.00 -31.22 -6.03
CA ARG A 85 14.35 -32.35 -6.74
C ARG A 85 15.35 -33.39 -7.25
N GLU A 86 16.59 -33.00 -7.55
CA GLU A 86 17.64 -33.95 -7.90
C GLU A 86 17.97 -34.83 -6.70
N ASP A 87 18.16 -34.23 -5.52
CA ASP A 87 18.28 -34.92 -4.23
C ASP A 87 17.04 -35.80 -3.94
N THR A 88 15.81 -35.30 -4.17
CA THR A 88 14.57 -36.10 -4.04
C THR A 88 14.61 -37.37 -4.90
N ALA A 89 15.00 -37.23 -6.17
CA ALA A 89 15.09 -38.36 -7.11
C ALA A 89 16.17 -39.36 -6.68
N GLU A 90 17.33 -38.88 -6.22
CA GLU A 90 18.43 -39.73 -5.80
C GLU A 90 18.10 -40.47 -4.49
N LEU A 91 17.50 -39.79 -3.50
CA LEU A 91 17.01 -40.40 -2.26
C LEU A 91 15.95 -41.48 -2.50
N ALA A 92 14.99 -41.23 -3.40
CA ALA A 92 14.00 -42.22 -3.80
C ALA A 92 14.65 -43.43 -4.52
N SER A 93 15.60 -43.18 -5.42
CA SER A 93 16.33 -44.26 -6.11
C SER A 93 17.21 -45.07 -5.15
N TYR A 94 17.77 -44.43 -4.11
CA TYR A 94 18.62 -45.10 -3.13
C TYR A 94 17.85 -46.15 -2.33
N PHE A 95 16.60 -45.87 -1.93
CA PHE A 95 15.71 -46.81 -1.24
C PHE A 95 15.46 -48.11 -2.04
N LEU A 96 15.44 -48.02 -3.37
CA LEU A 96 15.21 -49.17 -4.26
C LEU A 96 16.52 -49.87 -4.69
N SER A 97 17.66 -49.18 -4.62
CA SER A 97 18.95 -49.67 -5.13
C SER A 97 19.74 -50.47 -4.08
N ASP A 98 20.33 -51.60 -4.48
CA ASP A 98 21.28 -52.32 -3.63
C ASP A 98 22.63 -51.59 -3.54
N GLY A 99 22.71 -50.63 -2.61
CA GLY A 99 23.94 -50.22 -1.91
C GLY A 99 25.14 -49.75 -2.75
N SER A 100 24.97 -49.49 -4.05
CA SER A 100 26.08 -49.35 -5.00
C SER A 100 26.98 -48.14 -4.72
N GLN A 101 28.21 -48.17 -5.25
CA GLN A 101 29.27 -47.21 -4.91
C GLN A 101 28.89 -45.73 -5.08
N ARG A 102 27.95 -45.39 -5.98
CA ARG A 102 27.41 -44.03 -6.13
C ARG A 102 26.77 -43.49 -4.84
N ALA A 103 26.16 -44.34 -4.02
CA ALA A 103 25.42 -43.92 -2.83
C ALA A 103 26.31 -43.29 -1.73
N ARG A 104 27.61 -43.64 -1.68
CA ARG A 104 28.54 -42.97 -0.76
C ARG A 104 28.72 -41.50 -1.12
N ALA A 105 28.73 -41.14 -2.39
CA ALA A 105 28.89 -39.75 -2.82
C ALA A 105 27.72 -38.84 -2.39
N LEU A 106 26.49 -39.38 -2.29
CA LEU A 106 25.32 -38.64 -1.76
C LEU A 106 25.46 -38.37 -0.25
N LEU A 107 25.73 -39.41 0.54
CA LEU A 107 25.82 -39.33 2.00
C LEU A 107 27.13 -38.67 2.50
N GLN A 108 28.16 -38.61 1.65
CA GLN A 108 29.43 -37.91 1.90
C GLN A 108 29.52 -36.56 1.18
N ARG A 109 28.50 -36.15 0.41
CA ARG A 109 28.42 -34.80 -0.14
C ARG A 109 28.43 -33.85 1.06
N PRO A 110 29.39 -32.91 1.18
CA PRO A 110 29.27 -31.88 2.20
C PRO A 110 27.97 -31.11 1.96
N ARG A 111 27.50 -30.40 3.00
CA ARG A 111 26.51 -29.33 2.82
C ARG A 111 26.96 -28.50 1.62
N SER A 112 26.06 -28.23 0.68
CA SER A 112 26.43 -27.68 -0.62
C SER A 112 26.85 -26.20 -0.50
N SER A 113 28.10 -26.01 -0.10
CA SER A 113 28.85 -24.77 -0.13
C SER A 113 28.83 -24.22 -1.55
N ILE A 114 28.00 -23.21 -1.78
CA ILE A 114 27.79 -22.58 -3.10
C ILE A 114 29.11 -22.01 -3.66
N HIS A 115 30.12 -21.79 -2.80
CA HIS A 115 31.47 -21.36 -3.17
C HIS A 115 32.30 -22.39 -3.96
N ASP A 116 32.14 -23.70 -3.76
CA ASP A 116 33.03 -24.71 -4.37
C ASP A 116 32.78 -24.92 -5.89
N VAL A 117 31.81 -24.21 -6.47
CA VAL A 117 31.51 -24.19 -7.92
C VAL A 117 32.11 -22.95 -8.60
N PHE A 118 32.61 -21.96 -7.84
CA PHE A 118 33.03 -20.65 -8.34
C PHE A 118 34.45 -20.27 -7.91
N ASN A 119 35.46 -21.09 -8.28
CA ASN A 119 36.86 -20.64 -8.25
C ASN A 119 37.71 -21.27 -9.37
N PRO A 120 37.80 -20.65 -10.56
CA PRO A 120 38.61 -21.13 -11.69
C PRO A 120 40.04 -20.52 -11.71
N GLU A 121 40.59 -20.15 -10.55
CA GLU A 121 41.94 -19.56 -10.42
C GLU A 121 42.50 -19.84 -9.00
N ASP A 122 43.32 -20.89 -8.87
CA ASP A 122 44.42 -20.98 -7.88
C ASP A 122 45.35 -22.16 -8.24
N ASP A 123 46.31 -21.92 -9.14
CA ASP A 123 47.23 -22.94 -9.65
C ASP A 123 48.53 -22.93 -8.82
N SER A 124 48.59 -23.79 -7.79
CA SER A 124 49.80 -23.95 -6.97
C SER A 124 50.02 -25.41 -6.55
N ASP A 125 51.12 -26.01 -7.03
CA ASP A 125 51.53 -27.39 -6.79
C ASP A 125 51.67 -27.80 -5.31
N PRO A 126 51.18 -29.01 -4.97
CA PRO A 126 51.88 -29.89 -4.05
C PRO A 126 52.24 -31.24 -4.73
N VAL A 127 53.49 -31.38 -5.15
CA VAL A 127 54.04 -32.55 -5.87
C VAL A 127 53.72 -33.90 -5.19
N PRO A 128 52.96 -34.81 -5.84
CA PRO A 128 52.72 -36.15 -5.32
C PRO A 128 53.86 -37.12 -5.67
N VAL A 129 54.43 -37.80 -4.67
CA VAL A 129 55.50 -38.80 -4.90
C VAL A 129 54.94 -40.10 -5.48
N VAL A 130 55.44 -40.49 -6.65
CA VAL A 130 55.00 -41.66 -7.43
C VAL A 130 55.31 -42.99 -6.73
N ARG A 131 54.31 -43.89 -6.66
CA ARG A 131 54.49 -45.36 -6.75
C ARG A 131 53.38 -45.99 -7.60
N ARG A 132 53.74 -46.98 -8.43
CA ARG A 132 52.94 -47.54 -9.55
C ARG A 132 52.03 -48.69 -9.12
N GLY A 133 50.96 -48.94 -9.89
CA GLY A 133 50.11 -50.14 -9.77
C GLY A 133 48.93 -50.24 -10.75
N SER A 134 49.18 -50.31 -12.07
CA SER A 134 48.16 -50.69 -13.08
C SER A 134 47.95 -52.22 -13.09
N PRO A 135 46.75 -52.76 -13.42
CA PRO A 135 46.19 -52.82 -14.79
C PRO A 135 44.65 -52.54 -14.84
N ALA A 136 43.91 -52.56 -15.96
CA ALA A 136 44.17 -52.41 -17.41
C ALA A 136 42.82 -52.04 -18.10
N ILE A 137 42.86 -51.56 -19.34
CA ILE A 137 41.66 -51.18 -20.14
C ILE A 137 41.68 -51.96 -21.47
N PRO A 138 40.55 -52.52 -21.96
CA PRO A 138 40.45 -53.11 -23.29
C PRO A 138 40.25 -52.06 -24.39
N GLU A 139 40.82 -52.32 -25.57
CA GLU A 139 40.94 -51.41 -26.71
C GLU A 139 39.87 -51.68 -27.79
N VAL A 140 39.39 -50.61 -28.47
CA VAL A 140 38.61 -50.68 -29.72
C VAL A 140 39.05 -49.52 -30.63
N SER A 141 39.18 -49.78 -31.93
CA SER A 141 39.89 -48.91 -32.90
C SER A 141 38.97 -48.04 -33.77
N GLU A 142 39.48 -46.90 -34.24
CA GLU A 142 38.86 -46.05 -35.28
C GLU A 142 39.35 -46.42 -36.70
N PRO A 143 38.55 -46.19 -37.76
CA PRO A 143 38.97 -46.36 -39.16
C PRO A 143 39.59 -45.09 -39.77
N ALA A 144 40.49 -45.26 -40.74
CA ALA A 144 41.32 -44.18 -41.31
C ALA A 144 40.73 -43.48 -42.57
N SER A 145 41.35 -42.34 -42.93
CA SER A 145 41.07 -41.50 -44.10
C SER A 145 42.27 -41.38 -45.07
N PRO A 146 42.08 -41.31 -46.40
CA PRO A 146 43.05 -40.77 -47.37
C PRO A 146 42.99 -39.21 -47.41
N ASP A 147 44.09 -38.46 -47.57
CA ASP A 147 44.93 -38.22 -48.78
C ASP A 147 44.19 -37.47 -49.90
N GLU A 148 44.71 -36.43 -50.58
CA GLU A 148 46.06 -35.84 -50.81
C GLU A 148 45.91 -34.30 -51.06
N CYS A 149 46.88 -33.36 -51.11
CA CYS A 149 48.36 -33.30 -50.91
C CYS A 149 48.82 -31.81 -50.69
N THR A 150 50.14 -31.55 -50.66
CA THR A 150 50.95 -30.28 -50.86
C THR A 150 50.30 -28.88 -50.72
N GLU A 151 50.79 -27.95 -49.88
CA GLU A 151 52.10 -27.21 -49.92
C GLU A 151 52.28 -26.32 -51.18
N GLN A 152 52.81 -25.08 -51.16
CA GLN A 152 53.70 -24.27 -50.27
C GLN A 152 53.57 -22.76 -50.73
N LEU A 153 54.02 -21.62 -50.12
CA LEU A 153 54.90 -21.16 -49.02
C LEU A 153 54.42 -19.77 -48.46
N ASP A 154 54.91 -19.40 -47.26
CA ASP A 154 55.36 -18.11 -46.67
C ASP A 154 54.61 -16.73 -46.68
N ASP A 155 54.40 -16.25 -45.45
CA ASP A 155 54.64 -14.91 -44.84
C ASP A 155 53.64 -13.70 -44.78
N GLU A 156 53.77 -13.00 -43.63
CA GLU A 156 53.20 -11.74 -43.09
C GLU A 156 51.67 -11.58 -42.82
N ASP A 157 51.34 -11.79 -41.53
CA ASP A 157 50.48 -10.98 -40.62
C ASP A 157 48.92 -11.00 -40.63
N VAL A 158 48.40 -11.28 -39.42
CA VAL A 158 47.08 -10.92 -38.81
C VAL A 158 45.75 -11.40 -39.45
N ALA A 159 45.39 -12.62 -39.05
CA ALA A 159 44.11 -13.02 -38.44
C ALA A 159 42.74 -12.58 -39.03
N GLY A 160 42.05 -13.56 -39.60
CA GLY A 160 40.58 -13.70 -39.65
C GLY A 160 40.20 -15.17 -39.89
N PRO A 161 38.92 -15.54 -40.14
CA PRO A 161 37.69 -14.75 -40.04
C PRO A 161 36.59 -15.43 -39.18
N SER A 162 35.42 -14.80 -39.04
CA SER A 162 34.18 -15.47 -38.60
C SER A 162 32.98 -15.08 -39.47
N VAL A 163 32.11 -16.05 -39.76
CA VAL A 163 31.26 -16.07 -40.97
C VAL A 163 29.99 -15.21 -40.86
N LEU A 164 29.56 -14.82 -39.66
CA LEU A 164 28.26 -14.18 -39.45
C LEU A 164 28.13 -12.76 -40.06
N ALA A 165 29.23 -12.08 -40.35
CA ALA A 165 29.23 -10.67 -40.76
C ALA A 165 28.81 -10.42 -42.22
N ASN A 166 28.95 -11.42 -43.12
CA ASN A 166 28.81 -11.21 -44.57
C ASN A 166 27.39 -11.44 -45.13
N LEU A 167 26.43 -11.91 -44.33
CA LEU A 167 25.07 -12.23 -44.80
C LEU A 167 24.06 -11.07 -44.75
N LEU A 168 24.45 -9.87 -44.30
CA LEU A 168 23.51 -8.76 -44.04
C LEU A 168 23.81 -7.43 -44.76
N LYS A 169 24.71 -7.39 -45.76
CA LYS A 169 25.05 -6.15 -46.50
C LYS A 169 25.28 -6.30 -48.03
N ARG A 170 24.28 -6.75 -48.80
CA ARG A 170 23.94 -6.19 -50.14
C ARG A 170 22.79 -6.94 -50.84
N ALA A 171 21.66 -6.25 -51.02
CA ALA A 171 20.77 -6.38 -52.17
C ALA A 171 19.88 -5.12 -52.24
N SER A 172 19.66 -4.57 -53.43
CA SER A 172 18.83 -3.38 -53.65
C SER A 172 17.82 -3.64 -54.78
N PRO A 173 16.65 -2.97 -54.78
CA PRO A 173 15.84 -2.85 -55.98
C PRO A 173 15.56 -1.38 -56.37
N PRO A 174 15.79 -0.99 -57.64
CA PRO A 174 15.24 0.23 -58.23
C PRO A 174 14.02 -0.03 -59.16
N GLU A 175 13.12 0.95 -59.19
CA GLU A 175 12.36 1.48 -60.35
C GLU A 175 11.56 0.56 -61.33
N THR A 176 10.23 0.53 -61.08
CA THR A 176 9.08 0.86 -62.00
C THR A 176 8.75 0.14 -63.32
N GLU A 177 7.45 -0.21 -63.42
CA GLU A 177 6.57 -0.34 -64.64
C GLU A 177 6.90 -1.46 -65.68
N PRO A 178 5.95 -1.85 -66.58
CA PRO A 178 4.63 -1.28 -66.86
C PRO A 178 3.42 -2.26 -66.76
N LYS A 179 2.24 -1.76 -67.14
CA LYS A 179 0.91 -2.41 -67.12
C LYS A 179 0.75 -3.57 -68.12
N THR A 180 -0.14 -4.53 -67.81
CA THR A 180 -1.29 -4.88 -68.70
C THR A 180 -2.37 -5.69 -67.96
N THR A 181 -3.57 -5.75 -68.54
CA THR A 181 -4.84 -6.32 -68.03
C THR A 181 -5.16 -7.66 -68.75
N PRO A 182 -6.37 -8.27 -68.64
CA PRO A 182 -7.26 -8.59 -67.50
C PRO A 182 -7.70 -10.08 -67.49
N LYS A 183 -8.47 -10.53 -66.47
CA LYS A 183 -9.81 -11.17 -66.62
C LYS A 183 -10.37 -11.78 -65.31
N ALA A 184 -11.66 -12.14 -65.35
CA ALA A 184 -12.42 -12.80 -64.29
C ALA A 184 -12.81 -14.26 -64.66
N ASP A 185 -13.54 -14.90 -63.75
CA ASP A 185 -14.38 -16.10 -63.89
C ASP A 185 -13.75 -17.47 -64.24
N ARG A 186 -13.74 -18.34 -63.21
CA ARG A 186 -14.48 -19.63 -63.15
C ARG A 186 -14.58 -20.05 -61.68
N SER A 187 -15.72 -20.36 -61.07
CA SER A 187 -17.00 -20.97 -61.49
C SER A 187 -16.94 -22.49 -61.73
N LYS A 188 -17.48 -23.24 -60.74
CA LYS A 188 -18.32 -24.47 -60.79
C LYS A 188 -18.20 -25.25 -59.47
N SER A 189 -19.17 -25.96 -58.86
CA SER A 189 -20.67 -25.96 -58.81
C SER A 189 -21.21 -27.40 -58.78
N ILE A 190 -22.38 -27.65 -58.15
CA ILE A 190 -23.23 -28.87 -58.29
C ILE A 190 -22.61 -30.10 -57.56
N ALA A 191 -23.32 -31.03 -56.87
CA ALA A 191 -24.74 -31.45 -56.78
C ALA A 191 -25.03 -32.03 -55.35
N SER A 192 -26.23 -32.48 -54.90
CA SER A 192 -27.64 -32.23 -55.27
C SER A 192 -28.61 -33.03 -54.33
N GLU A 193 -29.80 -32.49 -54.06
CA GLU A 193 -31.08 -33.23 -53.83
C GLU A 193 -31.26 -34.10 -52.53
N THR A 194 -32.48 -34.38 -52.00
CA THR A 194 -33.85 -34.27 -52.56
C THR A 194 -34.98 -34.07 -51.49
N LEU A 195 -36.16 -33.58 -51.95
CA LEU A 195 -37.58 -33.86 -51.51
C LEU A 195 -38.29 -33.21 -50.28
N ARG A 196 -39.43 -32.56 -50.62
CA ARG A 196 -40.75 -32.41 -49.89
C ARG A 196 -40.80 -31.60 -48.57
N ALA A 197 -41.55 -30.48 -48.43
CA ALA A 197 -43.03 -30.20 -48.53
C ALA A 197 -43.72 -30.23 -47.14
N ALA A 198 -44.73 -29.41 -46.76
CA ALA A 198 -45.53 -28.38 -47.44
C ALA A 198 -46.10 -27.29 -46.47
N SER A 199 -46.94 -26.36 -46.98
CA SER A 199 -48.00 -25.56 -46.29
C SER A 199 -47.58 -24.56 -45.18
N SER A 200 -47.66 -23.23 -45.39
CA SER A 200 -48.78 -22.30 -45.02
C SER A 200 -48.69 -21.77 -43.57
N THR A 201 -49.00 -20.53 -43.17
CA THR A 201 -49.53 -19.27 -43.77
C THR A 201 -49.30 -18.14 -42.72
N GLY A 202 -49.24 -16.83 -42.98
CA GLY A 202 -49.32 -15.98 -44.19
C GLY A 202 -48.62 -14.62 -43.89
N ALA A 203 -48.27 -13.80 -44.90
CA ALA A 203 -49.04 -12.62 -45.34
C ALA A 203 -49.27 -11.54 -44.26
N ALA A 204 -48.95 -10.24 -44.44
CA ALA A 204 -48.29 -9.47 -45.51
C ALA A 204 -47.74 -8.15 -44.84
N GLY A 205 -46.95 -7.25 -45.42
CA GLY A 205 -46.55 -6.95 -46.80
C GLY A 205 -46.72 -5.43 -47.07
N ALA A 206 -45.83 -4.83 -47.88
CA ALA A 206 -45.69 -3.37 -48.11
C ALA A 206 -45.24 -2.55 -46.87
N SER A 207 -44.37 -1.51 -46.91
CA SER A 207 -43.82 -0.60 -47.94
C SER A 207 -44.42 0.82 -47.91
N ARG A 208 -43.50 1.81 -47.94
CA ARG A 208 -43.61 3.23 -48.32
C ARG A 208 -44.05 4.32 -47.33
N THR A 209 -43.36 5.46 -47.54
CA THR A 209 -43.76 6.87 -47.38
C THR A 209 -44.09 7.43 -46.00
N SER A 210 -43.11 8.18 -45.48
CA SER A 210 -43.27 9.31 -44.57
C SER A 210 -44.05 10.47 -45.19
N THR A 211 -44.91 11.12 -44.39
CA THR A 211 -45.21 12.57 -44.45
C THR A 211 -45.96 13.03 -43.19
N ASN A 212 -45.53 14.17 -42.61
CA ASN A 212 -46.26 15.21 -41.84
C ASN A 212 -47.23 14.78 -40.68
N VAL A 213 -47.05 15.17 -39.39
CA VAL A 213 -47.08 16.54 -38.76
C VAL A 213 -48.51 17.15 -38.71
N PRO A 214 -49.03 17.73 -37.59
CA PRO A 214 -48.76 17.60 -36.13
C PRO A 214 -50.01 17.59 -35.18
N SER A 215 -49.84 17.38 -33.85
CA SER A 215 -50.72 17.87 -32.73
C SER A 215 -50.10 17.54 -31.34
N ILE A 216 -49.88 18.46 -30.37
CA ILE A 216 -50.76 19.21 -29.41
C ILE A 216 -50.98 18.49 -28.04
N ALA A 217 -50.43 19.12 -26.98
CA ALA A 217 -50.80 19.20 -25.54
C ALA A 217 -51.32 18.00 -24.70
N GLU A 218 -50.60 17.74 -23.58
CA GLU A 218 -50.99 17.74 -22.12
C GLU A 218 -52.45 17.45 -21.65
N PRO A 219 -52.71 17.05 -20.36
CA PRO A 219 -51.83 17.01 -19.16
C PRO A 219 -51.93 15.72 -18.28
N ALA A 220 -51.29 15.75 -17.08
CA ALA A 220 -51.57 14.95 -15.86
C ALA A 220 -51.20 13.44 -15.86
N THR A 221 -50.87 12.75 -14.75
CA THR A 221 -50.66 13.10 -13.31
C THR A 221 -49.68 12.10 -12.64
N GLU A 222 -49.39 12.27 -11.34
CA GLU A 222 -48.47 11.45 -10.52
C GLU A 222 -48.84 9.95 -10.40
N TYR A 223 -47.85 9.04 -10.35
CA TYR A 223 -47.44 8.26 -9.13
C TYR A 223 -46.37 7.17 -9.47
N THR A 224 -45.55 6.84 -8.48
CA THR A 224 -44.36 5.93 -8.50
C THR A 224 -44.69 4.47 -8.07
N PRO A 225 -43.77 3.47 -8.10
CA PRO A 225 -42.44 3.31 -8.76
C PRO A 225 -42.18 1.89 -9.41
N LEU A 226 -40.90 1.59 -9.72
CA LEU A 226 -40.20 0.27 -9.80
C LEU A 226 -40.20 -0.59 -11.10
N LEU A 227 -39.01 -0.61 -11.73
CA LEU A 227 -38.29 -1.72 -12.38
C LEU A 227 -38.87 -2.47 -13.62
N SER A 228 -38.30 -2.16 -14.80
CA SER A 228 -37.77 -3.09 -15.84
C SER A 228 -37.48 -2.29 -17.14
N ALA A 229 -36.63 -2.70 -18.09
CA ALA A 229 -35.42 -3.53 -18.08
C ALA A 229 -34.63 -3.25 -19.40
N SER A 230 -33.41 -3.78 -19.53
CA SER A 230 -32.66 -4.00 -20.79
C SER A 230 -32.54 -2.87 -21.83
N SER A 231 -31.29 -2.43 -22.08
CA SER A 231 -30.80 -2.16 -23.43
C SER A 231 -29.40 -2.77 -23.56
N GLU A 232 -29.11 -3.40 -24.69
CA GLU A 232 -27.96 -4.31 -24.83
C GLU A 232 -26.67 -3.57 -25.21
N SER A 233 -25.57 -3.84 -24.51
CA SER A 233 -24.24 -3.36 -24.89
C SER A 233 -23.60 -4.33 -25.87
N SER A 234 -23.39 -3.90 -27.11
CA SER A 234 -22.69 -4.66 -28.14
C SER A 234 -21.21 -4.91 -27.78
N TYR A 235 -20.77 -6.16 -27.90
CA TYR A 235 -19.36 -6.54 -27.74
C TYR A 235 -18.51 -6.01 -28.90
N GLU A 236 -17.36 -5.44 -28.57
CA GLU A 236 -16.16 -5.54 -29.40
C GLU A 236 -14.95 -5.67 -28.45
N ALA A 237 -13.99 -6.54 -28.76
CA ALA A 237 -13.01 -7.02 -27.80
C ALA A 237 -11.57 -6.83 -28.28
N GLU A 238 -10.81 -6.00 -27.57
CA GLU A 238 -9.35 -5.96 -27.66
C GLU A 238 -8.73 -6.46 -26.35
N ALA A 239 -7.72 -7.33 -26.46
CA ALA A 239 -7.05 -7.93 -25.32
C ALA A 239 -6.00 -6.97 -24.73
N ILE A 240 -6.09 -6.69 -23.43
CA ILE A 240 -5.11 -5.87 -22.72
C ILE A 240 -3.86 -6.71 -22.46
N LEU A 241 -2.77 -6.38 -23.15
CA LEU A 241 -1.43 -6.89 -22.89
C LEU A 241 -0.63 -5.82 -22.13
N GLU A 242 -0.35 -6.08 -20.85
CA GLU A 242 0.50 -5.20 -20.04
C GLU A 242 1.96 -5.19 -20.52
N GLY A 243 2.72 -4.15 -20.14
CA GLY A 243 4.19 -4.22 -20.16
C GLY A 243 4.94 -3.54 -21.31
N GLN A 244 4.51 -2.36 -21.80
CA GLN A 244 5.44 -1.49 -22.55
C GLN A 244 5.18 0.03 -22.42
N GLN A 245 5.81 0.67 -21.43
CA GLN A 245 5.80 2.15 -21.32
C GLN A 245 6.66 2.79 -22.43
N ARG A 246 6.03 3.21 -23.53
CA ARG A 246 6.70 4.04 -24.55
C ARG A 246 6.80 5.49 -24.08
N LEU A 247 8.01 5.92 -23.70
CA LEU A 247 8.34 7.30 -23.33
C LEU A 247 7.96 8.30 -24.45
N PRO A 248 7.04 9.26 -24.22
CA PRO A 248 6.72 10.28 -25.20
C PRO A 248 7.81 11.36 -25.26
N LYS A 249 8.54 11.44 -26.39
CA LYS A 249 9.56 12.47 -26.60
C LYS A 249 8.94 13.88 -26.59
N ARG A 250 9.57 14.80 -25.84
CA ARG A 250 9.15 16.22 -25.69
C ARG A 250 8.88 16.91 -27.04
N LYS A 251 7.65 17.42 -27.23
CA LYS A 251 7.32 18.52 -28.16
C LYS A 251 6.45 19.58 -27.47
N TRP A 252 7.00 20.19 -26.42
CA TRP A 252 6.31 21.15 -25.54
C TRP A 252 5.73 22.37 -26.28
N PHE A 253 6.40 22.85 -27.33
CA PHE A 253 5.99 24.02 -28.13
C PHE A 253 4.78 23.79 -29.06
N GLY A 254 4.27 22.55 -29.21
CA GLY A 254 3.08 22.26 -30.03
C GLY A 254 1.79 22.73 -29.36
N LYS A 255 1.45 22.13 -28.21
CA LYS A 255 0.15 22.35 -27.53
C LYS A 255 -0.15 23.81 -27.18
N VAL A 256 0.86 24.60 -26.80
CA VAL A 256 0.69 26.04 -26.50
C VAL A 256 0.25 26.81 -27.76
N ARG A 257 0.74 26.43 -28.94
CA ARG A 257 0.41 27.08 -30.23
C ARG A 257 -0.97 26.67 -30.75
N GLU A 258 -1.44 25.46 -30.42
CA GLU A 258 -2.79 25.00 -30.77
C GLU A 258 -3.85 25.65 -29.85
N GLN A 259 -3.66 25.62 -28.53
CA GLN A 259 -4.59 26.25 -27.59
C GLN A 259 -4.70 27.78 -27.78
N THR A 260 -3.60 28.46 -28.12
CA THR A 260 -3.66 29.89 -28.46
C THR A 260 -4.33 30.18 -29.81
N TYR A 261 -4.45 29.17 -30.70
CA TYR A 261 -5.24 29.28 -31.93
C TYR A 261 -6.73 29.10 -31.66
N GLU A 262 -7.15 28.11 -30.87
CA GLU A 262 -8.56 27.90 -30.49
C GLU A 262 -9.15 29.09 -29.72
N VAL A 263 -8.39 29.62 -28.75
CA VAL A 263 -8.83 30.81 -28.00
C VAL A 263 -8.92 32.02 -28.92
N LYS A 264 -7.97 32.22 -29.85
CA LYS A 264 -8.07 33.29 -30.86
C LYS A 264 -9.24 33.09 -31.81
N SER A 265 -9.50 31.88 -32.31
CA SER A 265 -10.63 31.66 -33.23
C SER A 265 -11.96 31.93 -32.53
N THR A 266 -12.13 31.45 -31.30
CA THR A 266 -13.34 31.68 -30.50
C THR A 266 -13.57 33.16 -30.23
N LEU A 267 -12.51 33.91 -29.87
CA LEU A 267 -12.60 35.33 -29.56
C LEU A 267 -12.82 36.17 -30.84
N ILE A 268 -12.16 35.85 -31.96
CA ILE A 268 -12.39 36.48 -33.27
C ILE A 268 -13.80 36.18 -33.80
N GLN A 269 -14.33 34.98 -33.53
CA GLN A 269 -15.68 34.58 -33.94
C GLN A 269 -16.76 35.25 -33.07
N GLY A 270 -16.53 35.36 -31.76
CA GLY A 270 -17.35 36.18 -30.86
C GLY A 270 -17.38 37.65 -31.26
N VAL A 271 -16.23 38.26 -31.55
CA VAL A 271 -16.13 39.63 -32.07
C VAL A 271 -16.87 39.76 -33.41
N LYS A 272 -16.69 38.84 -34.37
CA LYS A 272 -17.42 38.87 -35.65
C LYS A 272 -18.94 38.74 -35.52
N VAL A 273 -19.44 38.08 -34.46
CA VAL A 273 -20.88 38.00 -34.15
C VAL A 273 -21.36 39.28 -33.46
N ALA A 274 -20.56 39.86 -32.55
CA ALA A 274 -20.86 41.12 -31.89
C ALA A 274 -20.90 42.32 -32.87
N THR A 275 -20.01 42.35 -33.87
CA THR A 275 -19.93 43.44 -34.86
C THR A 275 -20.97 43.34 -35.99
N ASN A 276 -21.89 42.38 -35.98
CA ASN A 276 -22.74 42.08 -37.15
C ASN A 276 -24.22 41.86 -36.77
N PRO A 277 -24.98 42.93 -36.45
CA PRO A 277 -26.29 42.84 -35.82
C PRO A 277 -27.39 42.17 -36.67
N LYS A 278 -27.18 42.00 -37.99
CA LYS A 278 -28.12 41.28 -38.87
C LYS A 278 -28.10 39.75 -38.72
N ARG A 279 -27.28 39.20 -37.82
CA ARG A 279 -27.27 37.77 -37.46
C ARG A 279 -27.77 37.49 -36.04
N TRP A 280 -28.28 38.49 -35.34
CA TRP A 280 -28.82 38.32 -34.00
C TRP A 280 -30.25 37.80 -34.10
N ASP A 281 -30.45 36.52 -33.78
CA ASP A 281 -31.79 35.96 -33.63
C ASP A 281 -32.38 36.49 -32.32
N CYS A 282 -33.18 37.56 -32.43
CA CYS A 282 -33.66 38.32 -31.27
C CYS A 282 -34.45 37.47 -30.26
N ARG A 283 -35.03 36.32 -30.65
CA ARG A 283 -35.67 35.41 -29.70
C ARG A 283 -34.65 34.62 -28.88
N ALA A 284 -33.65 34.01 -29.53
CA ALA A 284 -32.58 33.30 -28.82
C ALA A 284 -31.75 34.26 -27.95
N LEU A 285 -31.48 35.47 -28.46
CA LEU A 285 -30.74 36.49 -27.74
C LEU A 285 -31.55 37.01 -26.54
N ALA A 286 -32.86 37.25 -26.67
CA ALA A 286 -33.71 37.59 -25.54
C ALA A 286 -33.84 36.43 -24.53
N HIS A 287 -33.87 35.18 -24.98
CA HIS A 287 -33.94 34.02 -24.08
C HIS A 287 -32.68 33.88 -23.24
N HIS A 288 -31.50 34.03 -23.84
CA HIS A 288 -30.22 33.98 -23.10
C HIS A 288 -29.90 35.27 -22.31
N ALA A 289 -30.42 36.43 -22.71
CA ALA A 289 -30.19 37.71 -22.03
C ALA A 289 -31.20 38.06 -20.93
N PHE A 290 -32.41 37.48 -20.93
CA PHE A 290 -33.45 37.76 -19.94
C PHE A 290 -33.98 36.50 -19.25
N LEU A 291 -34.43 35.47 -19.98
CA LEU A 291 -35.04 34.29 -19.38
C LEU A 291 -34.03 33.43 -18.60
N ASP A 292 -32.83 33.20 -19.13
CA ASP A 292 -31.80 32.44 -18.42
C ASP A 292 -31.32 33.15 -17.13
N PRO A 293 -30.98 34.46 -17.13
CA PRO A 293 -30.71 35.19 -15.89
C PRO A 293 -31.88 35.16 -14.90
N LEU A 294 -33.12 35.37 -15.36
CA LEU A 294 -34.30 35.36 -14.50
C LEU A 294 -34.53 33.99 -13.84
N SER A 295 -34.23 32.89 -14.55
CA SER A 295 -34.28 31.53 -13.99
C SER A 295 -33.22 31.27 -12.90
N CYS A 296 -32.07 31.94 -12.98
CA CYS A 296 -31.00 31.83 -11.97
C CYS A 296 -31.23 32.76 -10.78
N LEU A 297 -31.99 33.85 -10.93
CA LEU A 297 -32.14 34.93 -9.95
C LEU A 297 -32.48 34.43 -8.52
N PRO A 298 -33.40 33.46 -8.30
CA PRO A 298 -33.67 32.95 -6.95
C PRO A 298 -32.45 32.29 -6.29
N ALA A 299 -31.69 31.48 -7.03
CA ALA A 299 -30.48 30.83 -6.52
C ALA A 299 -29.36 31.84 -6.26
N VAL A 300 -29.24 32.85 -7.12
CA VAL A 300 -28.28 33.95 -6.96
C VAL A 300 -28.64 34.82 -5.76
N ALA A 301 -29.93 35.08 -5.51
CA ALA A 301 -30.38 35.82 -4.34
C ALA A 301 -30.08 35.07 -3.02
N VAL A 302 -30.22 33.74 -3.00
CA VAL A 302 -29.77 32.91 -1.86
C VAL A 302 -28.25 32.99 -1.69
N GLY A 303 -27.47 32.86 -2.76
CA GLY A 303 -26.01 33.00 -2.69
C GLY A 303 -25.55 34.39 -2.22
N LEU A 304 -26.22 35.44 -2.69
CA LEU A 304 -25.93 36.82 -2.29
C LEU A 304 -26.26 37.06 -0.81
N LEU A 305 -27.36 36.49 -0.34
CA LEU A 305 -27.77 36.57 1.07
C LEU A 305 -26.78 35.83 1.99
N LEU A 306 -26.24 34.69 1.56
CA LEU A 306 -25.14 34.02 2.27
C LEU A 306 -23.88 34.91 2.28
N ASN A 307 -23.41 35.38 1.12
CA ASN A 307 -22.26 36.30 1.03
C ASN A 307 -22.41 37.56 1.91
N ILE A 308 -23.63 38.07 2.13
CA ILE A 308 -23.90 39.18 3.05
C ILE A 308 -23.76 38.76 4.52
N LEU A 309 -24.34 37.62 4.91
CA LEU A 309 -24.22 37.08 6.29
C LEU A 309 -22.76 36.73 6.62
N ASP A 310 -22.05 36.15 5.66
CA ASP A 310 -20.63 35.82 5.73
C ASP A 310 -19.76 37.09 5.87
N ALA A 311 -19.97 38.11 5.02
CA ALA A 311 -19.29 39.41 5.14
C ALA A 311 -19.52 40.10 6.50
N LEU A 312 -20.74 40.05 7.00
CA LEU A 312 -21.14 40.74 8.23
C LEU A 312 -20.72 39.99 9.50
N SER A 313 -20.43 38.69 9.40
CA SER A 313 -19.85 37.91 10.50
C SER A 313 -18.32 37.96 10.45
N TYR A 314 -17.68 37.29 9.49
CA TYR A 314 -16.21 37.16 9.47
C TYR A 314 -15.48 38.32 8.76
N GLY A 315 -16.07 38.91 7.71
CA GLY A 315 -15.50 40.11 7.08
C GLY A 315 -15.36 41.29 8.06
N MET A 316 -16.30 41.45 9.00
CA MET A 316 -16.19 42.44 10.09
C MET A 316 -15.03 42.16 11.05
N ILE A 317 -14.84 40.90 11.47
CA ILE A 317 -13.78 40.51 12.43
C ILE A 317 -12.45 40.15 11.76
N LEU A 318 -12.22 40.52 10.50
CA LEU A 318 -10.94 40.28 9.81
C LEU A 318 -9.74 40.97 10.49
N PHE A 319 -10.01 42.07 11.19
CA PHE A 319 -9.07 42.76 12.07
C PHE A 319 -9.50 42.59 13.54
N PRO A 320 -8.57 42.59 14.51
CA PRO A 320 -8.89 42.45 15.93
C PRO A 320 -9.51 43.73 16.50
N LEU A 321 -10.82 43.90 16.27
CA LEU A 321 -11.57 45.14 16.58
C LEU A 321 -11.58 45.56 18.05
N GLY A 322 -11.33 44.64 19.00
CA GLY A 322 -11.16 44.99 20.42
C GLY A 322 -9.93 45.85 20.68
N THR A 323 -8.91 45.80 19.82
CA THR A 323 -7.76 46.72 19.92
C THR A 323 -8.12 48.11 19.37
N PRO A 324 -7.80 49.21 20.07
CA PRO A 324 -8.25 50.55 19.68
C PRO A 324 -7.71 50.99 18.31
N LEU A 325 -6.49 50.55 17.97
CA LEU A 325 -5.82 50.80 16.68
C LEU A 325 -6.60 50.21 15.49
N PHE A 326 -7.13 48.99 15.63
CA PHE A 326 -7.89 48.31 14.57
C PHE A 326 -9.41 48.54 14.61
N SER A 327 -9.93 49.12 15.69
CA SER A 327 -11.38 49.32 15.97
C SER A 327 -12.22 49.94 14.83
N HIS A 328 -11.60 50.74 13.95
CA HIS A 328 -12.27 51.42 12.85
C HIS A 328 -12.19 50.67 11.50
N LEU A 329 -11.43 49.58 11.39
CA LEU A 329 -11.18 48.88 10.13
C LEU A 329 -12.30 47.88 9.71
N GLY A 330 -13.43 47.81 10.40
CA GLY A 330 -14.54 46.93 10.04
C GLY A 330 -15.09 47.16 8.61
N SER A 331 -15.13 48.41 8.14
CA SER A 331 -15.49 48.74 6.75
C SER A 331 -14.46 48.21 5.74
N ALA A 332 -13.18 48.31 6.07
CA ALA A 332 -12.09 47.78 5.26
C ALA A 332 -12.11 46.24 5.23
N GLY A 333 -12.37 45.58 6.36
CA GLY A 333 -12.50 44.11 6.45
C GLY A 333 -13.60 43.55 5.55
N ILE A 334 -14.82 44.11 5.63
CA ILE A 334 -15.94 43.78 4.72
C ILE A 334 -15.52 43.96 3.24
N SER A 335 -14.82 45.05 2.94
CA SER A 335 -14.41 45.37 1.55
C SER A 335 -13.37 44.38 1.02
N ILE A 336 -12.39 43.99 1.86
CA ILE A 336 -11.39 42.97 1.55
C ILE A 336 -12.06 41.61 1.31
N TYR A 337 -12.95 41.19 2.22
CA TYR A 337 -13.76 39.97 2.08
C TYR A 337 -14.51 39.92 0.75
N TYR A 338 -15.23 41.00 0.38
CA TYR A 338 -15.98 41.04 -0.87
C TYR A 338 -15.08 40.96 -2.10
N VAL A 339 -13.90 41.58 -2.08
CA VAL A 339 -12.92 41.44 -3.17
C VAL A 339 -12.43 39.99 -3.30
N SER A 340 -12.15 39.29 -2.20
CA SER A 340 -11.75 37.87 -2.22
C SER A 340 -12.87 36.97 -2.78
N THR A 341 -14.11 37.24 -2.35
CA THR A 341 -15.33 36.54 -2.79
C THR A 341 -15.62 36.77 -4.27
N ILE A 342 -15.49 38.00 -4.77
CA ILE A 342 -15.70 38.31 -6.19
C ILE A 342 -14.63 37.64 -7.07
N ILE A 343 -13.35 37.71 -6.68
CA ILE A 343 -12.25 37.08 -7.44
C ILE A 343 -12.42 35.57 -7.50
N SER A 344 -12.69 34.93 -6.35
CA SER A 344 -12.87 33.49 -6.29
C SER A 344 -14.12 33.01 -7.01
N GLN A 345 -15.24 33.74 -6.90
CA GLN A 345 -16.44 33.43 -7.66
C GLN A 345 -16.17 33.47 -9.17
N LEU A 346 -15.42 34.45 -9.68
CA LEU A 346 -15.04 34.52 -11.10
C LEU A 346 -14.11 33.35 -11.51
N VAL A 347 -13.13 33.00 -10.68
CA VAL A 347 -12.17 31.92 -10.97
C VAL A 347 -12.84 30.54 -10.92
N PHE A 348 -13.68 30.25 -9.93
CA PHE A 348 -14.41 28.97 -9.89
C PHE A 348 -15.48 28.88 -11.00
N SER A 349 -16.23 29.96 -11.28
CA SER A 349 -17.25 29.97 -12.35
C SER A 349 -16.66 29.78 -13.76
N THR A 350 -15.41 30.20 -13.98
CA THR A 350 -14.69 29.98 -15.26
C THR A 350 -14.07 28.59 -15.33
N GLY A 351 -13.30 28.19 -14.31
CA GLY A 351 -12.37 27.06 -14.40
C GLY A 351 -12.87 25.73 -13.84
N SER A 352 -13.76 25.73 -12.84
CA SER A 352 -14.09 24.53 -12.06
C SER A 352 -14.95 23.54 -12.85
N ILE A 353 -14.89 22.26 -12.48
CA ILE A 353 -15.88 21.26 -12.90
C ILE A 353 -17.29 21.61 -12.38
N PHE A 354 -17.38 22.16 -11.16
CA PHE A 354 -18.65 22.46 -10.50
C PHE A 354 -19.28 23.75 -11.05
N LYS A 355 -20.30 23.60 -11.90
CA LYS A 355 -20.93 24.70 -12.65
C LYS A 355 -21.62 25.74 -11.75
N GLY A 356 -22.01 25.36 -10.55
CA GLY A 356 -22.60 26.23 -9.51
C GLY A 356 -21.72 26.43 -8.27
N ALA A 357 -20.39 26.30 -8.40
CA ALA A 357 -19.44 26.56 -7.31
C ALA A 357 -19.62 27.96 -6.70
N VAL A 358 -19.54 28.05 -5.36
CA VAL A 358 -19.48 29.31 -4.61
C VAL A 358 -18.08 29.48 -4.03
N GLY A 359 -17.43 30.60 -4.36
CA GLY A 359 -16.13 31.00 -3.82
C GLY A 359 -16.27 32.08 -2.75
N SER A 360 -15.56 31.94 -1.63
CA SER A 360 -15.53 32.94 -0.53
C SER A 360 -14.31 32.70 0.37
N GLU A 361 -14.07 33.60 1.34
CA GLU A 361 -13.24 33.33 2.52
C GLU A 361 -13.81 32.14 3.34
N LEU A 362 -12.99 31.57 4.23
CA LEU A 362 -13.38 30.62 5.26
C LEU A 362 -13.17 31.26 6.64
N ILE A 363 -14.16 31.21 7.55
CA ILE A 363 -14.01 31.82 8.89
C ILE A 363 -12.82 31.25 9.67
N GLU A 364 -12.44 30.01 9.38
CA GLU A 364 -11.32 29.31 9.99
C GLU A 364 -9.95 29.96 9.72
N VAL A 365 -9.84 30.92 8.79
CA VAL A 365 -8.59 31.67 8.56
C VAL A 365 -8.44 32.95 9.42
N VAL A 366 -9.53 33.50 9.95
CA VAL A 366 -9.54 34.72 10.80
C VAL A 366 -8.59 34.67 12.01
N PRO A 367 -8.46 33.55 12.76
CA PRO A 367 -7.55 33.50 13.91
C PRO A 367 -6.08 33.69 13.51
N PHE A 368 -5.69 33.27 12.30
CA PHE A 368 -4.33 33.47 11.80
C PHE A 368 -4.10 34.93 11.42
N PHE A 369 -5.10 35.63 10.87
CA PHE A 369 -5.04 37.06 10.63
C PHE A 369 -4.87 37.85 11.94
N HIS A 370 -5.66 37.54 12.98
CA HIS A 370 -5.49 38.12 14.33
C HIS A 370 -4.11 37.87 14.92
N ASN A 371 -3.59 36.64 14.78
CA ASN A 371 -2.25 36.26 15.25
C ASN A 371 -1.14 37.08 14.56
N MET A 372 -1.27 37.29 13.24
CA MET A 372 -0.33 38.12 12.48
C MET A 372 -0.45 39.61 12.85
N ALA A 373 -1.67 40.15 12.96
CA ALA A 373 -1.90 41.54 13.37
C ALA A 373 -1.33 41.81 14.78
N LYS A 374 -1.50 40.89 15.73
CA LYS A 374 -0.93 41.00 17.08
C LYS A 374 0.59 40.98 17.07
N LYS A 375 1.22 40.02 16.38
CA LYS A 375 2.70 39.97 16.29
C LYS A 375 3.30 41.19 15.58
N ILE A 376 2.63 41.74 14.57
CA ILE A 376 3.07 42.98 13.90
C ILE A 376 2.93 44.18 14.85
N LEU A 377 1.88 44.24 15.68
CA LEU A 377 1.73 45.26 16.72
C LEU A 377 2.82 45.13 17.80
N ASP A 378 3.07 43.91 18.29
CA ASP A 378 4.07 43.61 19.31
C ASP A 378 5.50 43.98 18.85
N THR A 379 5.81 43.79 17.56
CA THR A 379 7.16 44.02 16.98
C THR A 379 7.38 45.43 16.41
N VAL A 380 6.34 46.11 15.90
CA VAL A 380 6.45 47.50 15.38
C VAL A 380 6.16 48.56 16.46
N GLY A 381 5.38 48.21 17.48
CA GLY A 381 5.01 49.06 18.60
C GLY A 381 3.79 49.96 18.33
N GLU A 382 3.06 50.31 19.39
CA GLU A 382 1.84 51.13 19.31
C GLU A 382 2.11 52.58 18.84
N ASP A 383 3.34 53.06 18.97
CA ASP A 383 3.76 54.42 18.58
C ASP A 383 3.60 54.73 17.08
N ASN A 384 3.55 53.71 16.21
CA ASN A 384 3.52 53.87 14.75
C ASN A 384 2.27 53.20 14.11
N PRO A 385 1.05 53.68 14.42
CA PRO A 385 -0.19 52.98 14.05
C PRO A 385 -0.39 52.80 12.54
N ASP A 386 -0.04 53.81 11.74
CA ASP A 386 -0.09 53.72 10.27
C ASP A 386 0.84 52.63 9.71
N ALA A 387 2.00 52.40 10.34
CA ALA A 387 2.98 51.40 9.94
C ALA A 387 2.54 49.98 10.34
N VAL A 388 1.92 49.83 11.52
CA VAL A 388 1.27 48.57 11.95
C VAL A 388 0.18 48.18 10.95
N ILE A 389 -0.71 49.11 10.59
CA ILE A 389 -1.83 48.84 9.66
C ILE A 389 -1.29 48.48 8.27
N ALA A 390 -0.35 49.26 7.72
CA ALA A 390 0.25 49.00 6.41
C ALA A 390 0.98 47.65 6.36
N THR A 391 1.75 47.31 7.41
CA THR A 391 2.46 46.03 7.50
C THR A 391 1.49 44.86 7.67
N THR A 392 0.38 45.04 8.40
CA THR A 392 -0.65 44.01 8.60
C THR A 392 -1.40 43.69 7.31
N ILE A 393 -1.90 44.70 6.59
CA ILE A 393 -2.68 44.48 5.36
C ILE A 393 -1.81 43.90 4.23
N VAL A 394 -0.54 44.31 4.14
CA VAL A 394 0.45 43.70 3.24
C VAL A 394 0.75 42.25 3.62
N SER A 395 0.85 41.93 4.92
CA SER A 395 1.05 40.55 5.38
C SER A 395 -0.14 39.65 5.03
N TYR A 396 -1.37 40.14 5.15
CA TYR A 396 -2.57 39.41 4.75
C TYR A 396 -2.52 39.05 3.25
N ALA A 397 -2.25 40.02 2.38
CA ALA A 397 -2.12 39.80 0.94
C ALA A 397 -0.97 38.86 0.55
N ILE A 398 0.22 39.03 1.16
CA ILE A 398 1.38 38.14 0.96
C ILE A 398 1.01 36.71 1.36
N SER A 399 0.30 36.52 2.48
CA SER A 399 -0.12 35.18 2.90
C SER A 399 -1.02 34.51 1.85
N SER A 400 -1.93 35.26 1.22
CA SER A 400 -2.79 34.76 0.13
C SER A 400 -2.00 34.41 -1.13
N MET A 401 -0.98 35.20 -1.48
CA MET A 401 -0.03 34.86 -2.55
C MET A 401 0.77 33.59 -2.25
N VAL A 402 1.22 33.40 -1.00
CA VAL A 402 1.93 32.18 -0.56
C VAL A 402 1.01 30.97 -0.64
N THR A 403 -0.21 31.06 -0.12
CA THR A 403 -1.22 29.99 -0.21
C THR A 403 -1.51 29.61 -1.66
N GLY A 404 -1.73 30.61 -2.53
CA GLY A 404 -1.98 30.40 -3.96
C GLY A 404 -0.81 29.74 -4.71
N LEU A 405 0.42 30.18 -4.43
CA LEU A 405 1.63 29.58 -4.99
C LEU A 405 1.77 28.11 -4.56
N VAL A 406 1.55 27.80 -3.29
CA VAL A 406 1.67 26.43 -2.75
C VAL A 406 0.63 25.50 -3.36
N PHE A 407 -0.65 25.89 -3.45
CA PHE A 407 -1.69 25.07 -4.10
C PHE A 407 -1.40 24.85 -5.59
N TYR A 408 -0.96 25.89 -6.30
CA TYR A 408 -0.57 25.79 -7.71
C TYR A 408 0.59 24.80 -7.91
N LEU A 409 1.63 24.87 -7.08
CA LEU A 409 2.75 23.93 -7.13
C LEU A 409 2.30 22.50 -6.78
N MET A 410 1.45 22.32 -5.77
CA MET A 410 0.94 21.01 -5.34
C MET A 410 0.15 20.32 -6.46
N GLY A 411 -0.79 21.01 -7.10
CA GLY A 411 -1.54 20.50 -8.26
C GLY A 411 -0.74 20.46 -9.57
N LYS A 412 0.45 21.08 -9.64
CA LYS A 412 1.40 20.99 -10.77
C LYS A 412 2.31 19.76 -10.65
N PHE A 413 2.74 19.42 -9.44
CA PHE A 413 3.58 18.24 -9.15
C PHE A 413 2.78 16.95 -8.92
N LYS A 414 1.44 17.03 -8.96
CA LYS A 414 0.51 15.92 -8.69
C LYS A 414 0.58 15.39 -7.26
N PHE A 415 0.65 16.29 -6.29
CA PHE A 415 0.67 15.94 -4.86
C PHE A 415 -0.72 15.98 -4.20
N GLY A 416 -1.81 16.26 -4.93
CA GLY A 416 -3.16 16.28 -4.36
C GLY A 416 -3.55 14.99 -3.63
N PHE A 417 -3.11 13.83 -4.13
CA PHE A 417 -3.36 12.53 -3.49
C PHE A 417 -2.68 12.40 -2.11
N MET A 418 -1.53 13.04 -1.89
CA MET A 418 -0.77 12.88 -0.64
C MET A 418 -1.47 13.53 0.56
N VAL A 419 -2.24 14.59 0.32
CA VAL A 419 -2.98 15.29 1.38
C VAL A 419 -4.07 14.40 1.98
N GLY A 420 -4.60 13.44 1.21
CA GLY A 420 -5.58 12.46 1.69
C GLY A 420 -5.07 11.53 2.80
N PHE A 421 -3.76 11.48 3.06
CA PHE A 421 -3.17 10.73 4.17
C PHE A 421 -3.15 11.51 5.50
N ILE A 422 -3.48 12.81 5.51
CA ILE A 422 -3.47 13.61 6.74
C ILE A 422 -4.65 13.17 7.64
N PRO A 423 -4.42 12.73 8.89
CA PRO A 423 -5.49 12.21 9.75
C PRO A 423 -6.59 13.23 10.03
N ARG A 424 -7.84 12.87 9.72
CA ARG A 424 -9.04 13.73 9.87
C ARG A 424 -9.19 14.34 11.27
N HIS A 425 -8.68 13.67 12.31
CA HIS A 425 -8.72 14.19 13.68
C HIS A 425 -7.88 15.46 13.89
N ILE A 426 -6.87 15.75 13.05
CA ILE A 426 -6.16 17.04 13.08
C ILE A 426 -7.12 18.16 12.68
N LEU A 427 -7.79 18.02 11.52
CA LEU A 427 -8.77 19.03 11.05
C LEU A 427 -9.91 19.23 12.06
N ILE A 428 -10.44 18.14 12.63
CA ILE A 428 -11.48 18.19 13.67
C ILE A 428 -10.97 18.99 14.90
N GLY A 429 -9.73 18.77 15.33
CA GLY A 429 -9.10 19.56 16.39
C GLY A 429 -8.96 21.04 16.04
N CYS A 430 -8.55 21.35 14.81
CA CYS A 430 -8.41 22.73 14.34
C CYS A 430 -9.75 23.45 14.22
N ILE A 431 -10.79 22.81 13.69
CA ILE A 431 -12.17 23.33 13.63
C ILE A 431 -12.68 23.65 15.05
N GLY A 432 -12.41 22.78 16.04
CA GLY A 432 -12.78 23.05 17.43
C GLY A 432 -11.99 24.20 18.06
N GLY A 433 -10.72 24.37 17.67
CA GLY A 433 -9.91 25.53 18.05
C GLY A 433 -10.46 26.84 17.49
N VAL A 434 -10.92 26.84 16.23
CA VAL A 434 -11.65 27.97 15.62
C VAL A 434 -12.97 28.20 16.37
N GLY A 435 -13.78 27.16 16.61
CA GLY A 435 -15.06 27.30 17.33
C GLY A 435 -14.90 27.88 18.74
N TYR A 436 -13.84 27.48 19.45
CA TYR A 436 -13.46 28.07 20.73
C TYR A 436 -13.07 29.56 20.59
N PHE A 437 -12.21 29.90 19.62
CA PHE A 437 -11.84 31.29 19.34
C PHE A 437 -13.06 32.16 18.96
N LEU A 438 -14.00 31.64 18.17
CA LEU A 438 -15.22 32.38 17.83
C LEU A 438 -16.10 32.65 19.05
N ILE A 439 -16.15 31.75 20.03
CA ILE A 439 -16.85 32.01 21.29
C ILE A 439 -16.13 33.12 22.09
N THR A 440 -14.79 33.19 22.09
CA THR A 440 -14.06 34.28 22.76
C THR A 440 -14.17 35.61 22.00
N THR A 441 -14.00 35.63 20.68
CA THR A 441 -14.19 36.85 19.85
C THR A 441 -15.65 37.31 19.84
N GLY A 442 -16.61 36.38 19.93
CA GLY A 442 -18.03 36.70 20.10
C GLY A 442 -18.33 37.43 21.41
N LEU A 443 -17.66 37.05 22.50
CA LEU A 443 -17.68 37.81 23.76
C LEU A 443 -16.99 39.17 23.59
N GLU A 444 -15.77 39.22 23.04
CA GLU A 444 -14.97 40.44 22.86
C GLU A 444 -15.72 41.53 22.07
N VAL A 445 -16.23 41.17 20.89
CA VAL A 445 -16.94 42.07 19.98
C VAL A 445 -18.32 42.45 20.50
N SER A 446 -19.05 41.53 21.15
CA SER A 446 -20.36 41.85 21.72
C SER A 446 -20.23 42.74 22.96
N ALA A 447 -19.30 42.45 23.86
CA ALA A 447 -19.09 43.19 25.10
C ALA A 447 -18.35 44.53 24.89
N ARG A 448 -17.68 44.71 23.73
CA ARG A 448 -16.73 45.80 23.46
C ARG A 448 -15.65 45.93 24.53
N LEU A 449 -14.90 44.85 24.74
CA LEU A 449 -13.72 44.88 25.59
C LEU A 449 -12.57 45.60 24.87
N ASP A 450 -11.84 46.44 25.61
CA ASP A 450 -10.58 47.03 25.14
C ASP A 450 -9.46 45.98 25.23
N GLY A 451 -8.95 45.57 24.06
CA GLY A 451 -7.92 44.53 23.92
C GLY A 451 -8.46 43.09 23.84
N THR A 452 -7.53 42.15 23.63
CA THR A 452 -7.85 40.72 23.54
C THR A 452 -8.23 40.14 24.90
N ILE A 453 -9.23 39.26 24.97
CA ILE A 453 -9.63 38.60 26.23
C ILE A 453 -8.45 37.85 26.87
N GLU A 454 -8.03 38.32 28.05
CA GLU A 454 -7.18 37.57 28.96
C GLU A 454 -8.03 36.76 29.96
N TYR A 455 -7.54 35.61 30.40
CA TYR A 455 -8.22 34.75 31.39
C TYR A 455 -8.02 35.26 32.83
N ASN A 456 -8.13 36.57 33.02
CA ASN A 456 -7.82 37.31 34.24
C ASN A 456 -9.08 37.78 34.98
N LEU A 457 -8.93 37.97 36.30
CA LEU A 457 -10.06 38.32 37.18
C LEU A 457 -10.67 39.69 36.85
N ASP A 458 -9.89 40.62 36.30
CA ASP A 458 -10.35 41.97 35.96
C ASP A 458 -11.17 42.00 34.66
N THR A 459 -10.81 41.19 33.66
CA THR A 459 -11.64 40.93 32.46
C THR A 459 -12.98 40.28 32.84
N PHE A 460 -12.97 39.37 33.82
CA PHE A 460 -14.21 38.82 34.39
C PHE A 460 -15.06 39.91 35.07
N LYS A 461 -14.46 40.81 35.87
CA LYS A 461 -15.19 41.95 36.46
C LYS A 461 -15.83 42.81 35.37
N GLN A 462 -15.09 43.19 34.33
CA GLN A 462 -15.59 43.96 33.18
C GLN A 462 -16.81 43.28 32.53
N LEU A 463 -16.71 41.99 32.18
CA LEU A 463 -17.80 41.21 31.59
C LEU A 463 -19.05 41.13 32.48
N THR A 464 -18.91 41.26 33.80
CA THR A 464 -20.03 41.27 34.76
C THR A 464 -20.60 42.66 35.08
N GLN A 465 -20.08 43.75 34.50
CA GLN A 465 -20.62 45.09 34.75
C GLN A 465 -22.05 45.24 34.17
N PRO A 466 -22.98 45.97 34.82
CA PRO A 466 -24.39 46.02 34.41
C PRO A 466 -24.65 46.51 32.97
N GLU A 467 -23.75 47.33 32.42
CA GLU A 467 -23.86 47.86 31.06
C GLU A 467 -23.31 46.85 30.04
N THR A 468 -22.09 46.35 30.28
CA THR A 468 -21.41 45.32 29.48
C THR A 468 -22.16 43.99 29.42
N ILE A 469 -22.75 43.55 30.54
CA ILE A 469 -23.36 42.22 30.65
C ILE A 469 -24.57 42.04 29.72
N LEU A 470 -25.33 43.10 29.48
CA LEU A 470 -26.47 43.07 28.57
C LEU A 470 -26.01 42.98 27.10
N LEU A 471 -24.95 43.70 26.73
CA LEU A 471 -24.43 43.75 25.37
C LEU A 471 -24.00 42.38 24.83
N TRP A 472 -23.47 41.48 25.68
CA TRP A 472 -23.13 40.11 25.28
C TRP A 472 -24.20 39.04 25.58
N ILE A 473 -25.05 39.22 26.61
CA ILE A 473 -26.12 38.26 26.89
C ILE A 473 -27.20 38.24 25.79
N PHE A 474 -27.60 39.40 25.24
CA PHE A 474 -28.62 39.43 24.17
C PHE A 474 -28.21 38.64 22.91
N PRO A 475 -27.02 38.86 22.28
CA PRO A 475 -26.57 38.04 21.15
C PRO A 475 -26.38 36.57 21.52
N LEU A 476 -25.88 36.26 22.72
CA LEU A 476 -25.73 34.87 23.18
C LEU A 476 -27.08 34.14 23.29
N VAL A 477 -28.10 34.78 23.85
CA VAL A 477 -29.46 34.19 23.95
C VAL A 477 -30.09 34.04 22.58
N LEU A 478 -29.91 35.00 21.67
CA LEU A 478 -30.37 34.89 20.28
C LEU A 478 -29.66 33.76 19.52
N ALA A 479 -28.35 33.56 19.74
CA ALA A 479 -27.60 32.45 19.17
C ALA A 479 -28.10 31.10 19.70
N ILE A 480 -28.35 30.96 21.00
CA ILE A 480 -28.91 29.73 21.58
C ILE A 480 -30.31 29.42 21.01
N ILE A 481 -31.14 30.45 20.77
CA ILE A 481 -32.46 30.31 20.12
C ILE A 481 -32.31 29.89 18.64
N LEU A 482 -31.40 30.51 17.90
CA LEU A 482 -31.09 30.19 16.51
C LEU A 482 -30.61 28.74 16.38
N PHE A 483 -29.54 28.39 17.10
CA PHE A 483 -28.94 27.06 17.16
C PHE A 483 -29.98 25.97 17.46
N TYR A 484 -30.75 26.14 18.52
CA TYR A 484 -31.78 25.16 18.88
C TYR A 484 -32.93 25.10 17.85
N GLY A 485 -33.32 26.24 17.28
CA GLY A 485 -34.29 26.33 16.20
C GLY A 485 -33.87 25.56 14.94
N GLN A 486 -32.59 25.67 14.54
CA GLN A 486 -32.00 24.89 13.44
C GLN A 486 -32.10 23.38 13.72
N THR A 487 -31.66 22.92 14.90
CA THR A 487 -31.67 21.47 15.25
C THR A 487 -33.05 20.83 15.28
N ARG A 488 -34.13 21.61 15.46
CA ARG A 488 -35.52 21.10 15.46
C ARG A 488 -36.16 20.95 14.06
N GLY A 489 -35.40 21.14 12.98
CA GLY A 489 -35.89 20.92 11.62
C GLY A 489 -36.66 22.10 11.04
N ALA A 490 -36.23 23.33 11.35
CA ALA A 490 -36.77 24.53 10.74
C ALA A 490 -36.55 24.58 9.21
N SER A 491 -37.28 25.47 8.53
CA SER A 491 -37.16 25.68 7.08
C SER A 491 -35.74 26.04 6.66
N LYS A 492 -35.35 25.69 5.42
CA LYS A 492 -34.05 26.08 4.82
C LYS A 492 -33.78 27.59 4.82
N TYR A 493 -34.82 28.41 4.94
CA TYR A 493 -34.74 29.86 5.02
C TYR A 493 -34.73 30.42 6.46
N PHE A 494 -34.71 29.55 7.48
CA PHE A 494 -34.82 29.96 8.89
C PHE A 494 -33.65 30.84 9.34
N LEU A 495 -32.41 30.40 9.17
CA LEU A 495 -31.22 31.18 9.58
C LEU A 495 -31.18 32.56 8.90
N PRO A 496 -31.30 32.69 7.57
CA PRO A 496 -31.27 34.01 6.94
C PRO A 496 -32.44 34.91 7.33
N LEU A 497 -33.65 34.36 7.48
CA LEU A 497 -34.82 35.14 7.90
C LEU A 497 -34.74 35.56 9.37
N PHE A 498 -34.21 34.71 10.25
CA PHE A 498 -33.99 35.03 11.67
C PHE A 498 -32.98 36.17 11.83
N ILE A 499 -31.84 36.09 11.14
CA ILE A 499 -30.82 37.14 11.21
C ILE A 499 -31.32 38.46 10.61
N LEU A 500 -32.05 38.44 9.49
CA LEU A 500 -32.69 39.64 8.93
C LEU A 500 -33.81 40.21 9.84
N ALA A 501 -34.43 39.40 10.70
CA ALA A 501 -35.40 39.88 11.68
C ALA A 501 -34.75 40.61 12.86
N ILE A 502 -33.48 40.35 13.20
CA ILE A 502 -32.78 41.02 14.31
C ILE A 502 -32.77 42.56 14.14
N PRO A 503 -32.24 43.15 13.04
CA PRO A 503 -32.24 44.61 12.89
C PRO A 503 -33.65 45.19 12.73
N LEU A 504 -34.58 44.46 12.10
CA LEU A 504 -35.98 44.89 11.98
C LEU A 504 -36.64 45.03 13.36
N VAL A 505 -36.52 44.00 14.22
CA VAL A 505 -37.07 44.00 15.57
C VAL A 505 -36.36 45.04 16.44
N PHE A 506 -35.03 45.15 16.34
CA PHE A 506 -34.25 46.16 17.05
C PHE A 506 -34.74 47.58 16.74
N TYR A 507 -34.85 47.97 15.46
CA TYR A 507 -35.32 49.31 15.11
C TYR A 507 -36.80 49.56 15.43
N ILE A 508 -37.65 48.51 15.44
CA ILE A 508 -39.02 48.63 15.96
C ILE A 508 -39.01 48.93 17.47
N PHE A 509 -38.15 48.28 18.26
CA PHE A 509 -38.02 48.59 19.69
C PHE A 509 -37.45 50.00 19.95
N VAL A 510 -36.45 50.44 19.18
CA VAL A 510 -35.90 51.81 19.27
C VAL A 510 -36.99 52.84 18.93
N ALA A 511 -37.76 52.62 17.86
CA ALA A 511 -38.85 53.52 17.46
C ALA A 511 -40.09 53.46 18.37
N ALA A 512 -40.21 52.47 19.26
CA ALA A 512 -41.32 52.31 20.18
C ALA A 512 -41.05 52.86 21.60
N ILE A 513 -39.83 53.35 21.87
CA ILE A 513 -39.41 53.84 23.19
C ILE A 513 -38.75 55.22 23.00
N ASP A 514 -39.50 56.30 23.23
CA ASP A 514 -39.04 57.70 23.04
C ASP A 514 -37.76 58.09 23.80
N ALA A 515 -37.34 57.28 24.78
CA ALA A 515 -36.09 57.46 25.53
C ALA A 515 -34.85 56.87 24.83
N LEU A 516 -34.99 56.14 23.72
CA LEU A 516 -33.90 55.48 23.00
C LEU A 516 -33.57 56.20 21.69
N ASN A 517 -32.59 57.10 21.73
CA ASN A 517 -32.06 57.70 20.50
C ASN A 517 -31.04 56.77 19.83
N ALA A 518 -31.08 56.66 18.50
CA ALA A 518 -30.18 55.79 17.74
C ALA A 518 -28.70 56.17 17.90
N ASP A 519 -28.39 57.46 18.08
CA ASP A 519 -27.01 57.93 18.26
C ASP A 519 -26.50 57.66 19.69
N ASP A 520 -27.34 57.82 20.72
CA ASP A 520 -27.06 57.41 22.11
C ASP A 520 -26.82 55.89 22.21
N LEU A 521 -27.57 55.09 21.46
CA LEU A 521 -27.34 53.64 21.33
C LEU A 521 -26.06 53.30 20.55
N ARG A 522 -25.63 54.13 19.60
CA ARG A 522 -24.35 53.96 18.89
C ARG A 522 -23.15 54.27 19.81
N ASP A 523 -23.27 55.26 20.67
CA ASP A 523 -22.24 55.62 21.66
C ASP A 523 -22.20 54.65 22.84
N LYS A 524 -23.36 54.15 23.32
CA LYS A 524 -23.46 53.02 24.27
C LYS A 524 -23.16 51.65 23.66
N GLY A 525 -22.73 51.61 22.41
CA GLY A 525 -22.15 50.43 21.78
C GLY A 525 -23.11 49.40 21.16
N TRP A 526 -24.42 49.64 21.18
CA TRP A 526 -25.43 48.73 20.61
C TRP A 526 -25.43 48.69 19.08
N ILE A 527 -24.98 49.77 18.43
CA ILE A 527 -24.89 49.92 16.97
C ILE A 527 -23.44 50.20 16.59
N PHE A 528 -22.95 49.63 15.49
CA PHE A 528 -21.63 49.98 14.96
C PHE A 528 -21.55 51.47 14.59
N ARG A 529 -20.38 52.08 14.81
CA ARG A 529 -20.06 53.38 14.23
C ARG A 529 -19.75 53.16 12.75
N GLY A 530 -20.58 53.72 11.88
CA GLY A 530 -20.35 53.70 10.44
C GLY A 530 -19.05 54.45 10.09
N PRO A 531 -18.48 54.18 8.90
CA PRO A 531 -17.28 54.88 8.46
C PRO A 531 -17.54 56.39 8.28
N PRO A 532 -16.48 57.24 8.31
CA PRO A 532 -16.58 58.67 8.03
C PRO A 532 -17.39 58.97 6.75
N ALA A 533 -18.22 60.01 6.80
CA ALA A 533 -19.16 60.34 5.75
C ALA A 533 -18.43 60.61 4.41
N GLY A 534 -18.60 59.70 3.45
CA GLY A 534 -17.95 59.76 2.13
C GLY A 534 -16.79 58.78 1.93
N GLU A 535 -16.47 57.92 2.91
CA GLU A 535 -15.50 56.82 2.74
C GLU A 535 -15.94 55.88 1.58
N PRO A 536 -15.11 55.70 0.53
CA PRO A 536 -15.45 54.84 -0.59
C PRO A 536 -15.09 53.37 -0.33
N TRP A 537 -15.72 52.44 -1.04
CA TRP A 537 -15.43 50.99 -0.92
C TRP A 537 -13.94 50.63 -1.18
N TRP A 538 -13.22 51.46 -1.94
CA TRP A 538 -11.79 51.28 -2.20
C TRP A 538 -10.87 51.86 -1.10
N TYR A 539 -11.42 52.32 0.03
CA TYR A 539 -10.64 52.90 1.14
C TYR A 539 -9.50 51.99 1.62
N PHE A 540 -9.72 50.67 1.69
CA PHE A 540 -8.70 49.72 2.14
C PHE A 540 -7.43 49.73 1.25
N TYR A 541 -7.51 50.10 -0.03
CA TYR A 541 -6.32 50.28 -0.88
C TYR A 541 -5.45 51.47 -0.42
N THR A 542 -6.00 52.46 0.28
CA THR A 542 -5.24 53.60 0.82
C THR A 542 -4.40 53.23 2.05
N LEU A 543 -4.64 52.04 2.62
CA LEU A 543 -3.86 51.48 3.72
C LEU A 543 -2.56 50.80 3.24
N TYR A 544 -2.43 50.51 1.93
CA TYR A 544 -1.22 49.93 1.32
C TYR A 544 -0.11 50.98 1.14
N ARG A 545 0.38 51.53 2.25
CA ARG A 545 1.50 52.49 2.27
C ARG A 545 2.83 51.75 2.33
N PHE A 546 3.32 51.28 1.18
CA PHE A 546 4.53 50.46 1.08
C PHE A 546 5.78 51.10 1.71
N ASP A 547 5.86 52.43 1.77
CA ASP A 547 6.96 53.19 2.38
C ASP A 547 7.01 53.07 3.92
N LEU A 548 5.93 52.58 4.56
CA LEU A 548 5.82 52.36 6.02
C LEU A 548 5.86 50.87 6.40
N VAL A 549 6.18 49.97 5.47
CA VAL A 549 6.12 48.52 5.71
C VAL A 549 7.39 48.01 6.39
N HIS A 550 7.25 47.45 7.59
CA HIS A 550 8.34 46.83 8.33
C HIS A 550 8.55 45.38 7.88
N TRP A 551 9.48 45.17 6.95
CA TRP A 551 9.79 43.86 6.38
C TRP A 551 10.29 42.84 7.41
N ASP A 552 10.94 43.28 8.49
CA ASP A 552 11.37 42.39 9.58
C ASP A 552 10.17 41.77 10.32
N ALA A 553 9.11 42.56 10.57
CA ALA A 553 7.86 42.05 11.15
C ALA A 553 7.11 41.12 10.18
N ILE A 554 7.20 41.35 8.86
CA ILE A 554 6.68 40.42 7.83
C ILE A 554 7.41 39.06 7.92
N ILE A 555 8.72 39.06 8.15
CA ILE A 555 9.50 37.82 8.30
C ILE A 555 9.06 37.05 9.55
N GLU A 556 8.80 37.74 10.66
CA GLU A 556 8.34 37.13 11.91
C GLU A 556 6.96 36.45 11.80
N VAL A 557 6.06 36.94 10.94
CA VAL A 557 4.75 36.31 10.70
C VAL A 557 4.76 35.19 9.64
N ILE A 558 5.88 34.91 8.95
CA ILE A 558 5.97 33.79 7.98
C ILE A 558 5.49 32.44 8.56
N PRO A 559 5.82 32.03 9.82
CA PRO A 559 5.30 30.80 10.40
C PRO A 559 3.76 30.76 10.48
N ALA A 560 3.11 31.90 10.73
CA ALA A 560 1.65 32.01 10.71
C ALA A 560 1.10 31.89 9.28
N MET A 561 1.73 32.54 8.29
CA MET A 561 1.36 32.37 6.87
C MET A 561 1.50 30.91 6.39
N LEU A 562 2.52 30.19 6.86
CA LEU A 562 2.75 28.79 6.55
C LEU A 562 1.76 27.86 7.26
N ALA A 563 1.39 28.14 8.52
CA ALA A 563 0.35 27.41 9.24
C ALA A 563 -1.02 27.61 8.61
N LEU A 564 -1.37 28.84 8.25
CA LEU A 564 -2.56 29.22 7.48
C LEU A 564 -2.60 28.50 6.13
N THR A 565 -1.48 28.46 5.40
CA THR A 565 -1.37 27.74 4.13
C THR A 565 -1.50 26.22 4.31
N PHE A 566 -0.89 25.63 5.34
CA PHE A 566 -1.03 24.21 5.66
C PHE A 566 -2.48 23.86 6.05
N PHE A 567 -3.14 24.71 6.85
CA PHE A 567 -4.54 24.54 7.18
C PHE A 567 -5.42 24.60 5.91
N GLY A 568 -5.16 25.58 5.03
CA GLY A 568 -5.80 25.68 3.71
C GLY A 568 -5.62 24.46 2.80
N ILE A 569 -4.46 23.79 2.85
CA ILE A 569 -4.20 22.53 2.14
C ILE A 569 -5.23 21.46 2.51
N LEU A 570 -5.72 21.42 3.76
CA LEU A 570 -6.63 20.38 4.25
C LEU A 570 -8.02 20.47 3.62
N HIS A 571 -8.51 21.68 3.33
CA HIS A 571 -9.91 21.88 2.91
C HIS A 571 -10.19 21.36 1.49
N VAL A 572 -9.29 21.58 0.52
CA VAL A 572 -9.56 21.25 -0.88
C VAL A 572 -9.78 19.74 -1.10
N PRO A 573 -8.92 18.83 -0.61
CA PRO A 573 -9.06 17.38 -0.80
C PRO A 573 -10.19 16.73 0.01
N ILE A 574 -10.82 17.48 0.92
CA ILE A 574 -11.99 17.04 1.68
C ILE A 574 -13.27 17.56 1.01
N ASN A 575 -13.32 18.85 0.68
CA ASN A 575 -14.49 19.50 0.10
C ASN A 575 -14.72 19.16 -1.38
N VAL A 576 -13.67 19.04 -2.21
CA VAL A 576 -13.82 18.73 -3.64
C VAL A 576 -14.39 17.33 -3.87
N PRO A 577 -13.87 16.23 -3.27
CA PRO A 577 -14.47 14.91 -3.42
C PRO A 577 -15.85 14.80 -2.76
N ALA A 578 -16.08 15.45 -1.61
CA ALA A 578 -17.39 15.49 -0.98
C ALA A 578 -18.44 16.19 -1.87
N LEU A 579 -18.05 17.25 -2.57
CA LEU A 579 -18.91 17.95 -3.53
C LEU A 579 -19.15 17.10 -4.80
N ALA A 580 -18.13 16.43 -5.32
CA ALA A 580 -18.26 15.50 -6.45
C ALA A 580 -19.33 14.43 -6.18
N LEU A 581 -19.26 13.78 -5.01
CA LEU A 581 -20.24 12.79 -4.57
C LEU A 581 -21.64 13.38 -4.33
N ASN A 582 -21.76 14.65 -3.91
CA ASN A 582 -23.06 15.32 -3.74
C ASN A 582 -23.65 15.87 -5.06
N THR A 583 -22.85 16.00 -6.11
CA THR A 583 -23.28 16.54 -7.41
C THR A 583 -23.40 15.48 -8.51
N GLY A 584 -22.84 14.29 -8.31
CA GLY A 584 -22.81 13.22 -9.32
C GLY A 584 -21.77 13.46 -10.42
N GLU A 585 -20.67 14.15 -10.10
CA GLU A 585 -19.59 14.49 -11.05
C GLU A 585 -18.38 13.58 -10.81
N ASP A 586 -18.41 12.34 -11.32
CA ASP A 586 -17.39 11.30 -11.07
C ASP A 586 -15.97 11.65 -11.57
N ASN A 587 -15.83 12.65 -12.45
CA ASN A 587 -14.57 13.03 -13.11
C ASN A 587 -13.82 14.19 -12.41
N ALA A 588 -13.93 14.31 -11.08
CA ALA A 588 -13.32 15.39 -10.30
C ALA A 588 -11.79 15.24 -10.11
N ASP A 589 -11.00 15.80 -11.04
CA ASP A 589 -9.54 15.91 -10.91
C ASP A 589 -9.14 16.90 -9.79
N LEU A 590 -8.71 16.35 -8.64
CA LEU A 590 -8.24 17.12 -7.50
C LEU A 590 -7.00 17.99 -7.82
N ASP A 591 -6.07 17.52 -8.66
CA ASP A 591 -4.91 18.33 -9.04
C ASP A 591 -5.33 19.54 -9.88
N ARG A 592 -6.36 19.40 -10.73
CA ARG A 592 -6.98 20.51 -11.48
C ARG A 592 -7.58 21.54 -10.55
N GLU A 593 -8.44 21.12 -9.61
CA GLU A 593 -9.07 22.07 -8.69
C GLU A 593 -8.02 22.72 -7.77
N LEU A 594 -6.97 22.00 -7.33
CA LEU A 594 -5.83 22.59 -6.60
C LEU A 594 -5.11 23.69 -7.39
N LYS A 595 -4.85 23.50 -8.69
CA LYS A 595 -4.31 24.57 -9.55
C LYS A 595 -5.27 25.76 -9.64
N LEU A 596 -6.58 25.53 -9.64
CA LEU A 596 -7.60 26.56 -9.73
C LEU A 596 -7.72 27.39 -8.44
N HIS A 597 -7.78 26.72 -7.28
CA HIS A 597 -7.64 27.35 -5.96
C HIS A 597 -6.32 28.14 -5.88
N GLY A 598 -5.22 27.60 -6.45
CA GLY A 598 -3.94 28.28 -6.53
C GLY A 598 -3.99 29.62 -7.28
N TYR A 599 -4.57 29.64 -8.47
CA TYR A 599 -4.81 30.89 -9.20
C TYR A 599 -5.75 31.84 -8.43
N SER A 600 -6.81 31.31 -7.81
CA SER A 600 -7.81 32.09 -7.07
C SER A 600 -7.21 32.89 -5.91
N ASN A 601 -6.40 32.22 -5.08
CA ASN A 601 -5.71 32.85 -3.94
C ASN A 601 -4.60 33.79 -4.43
N PHE A 602 -3.79 33.38 -5.42
CA PHE A 602 -2.70 34.22 -5.92
C PHE A 602 -3.20 35.54 -6.55
N ILE A 603 -4.30 35.50 -7.31
CA ILE A 603 -4.94 36.70 -7.87
C ILE A 603 -5.55 37.56 -6.76
N SER A 604 -6.15 36.95 -5.72
CA SER A 604 -6.68 37.67 -4.56
C SER A 604 -5.62 38.47 -3.83
N GLY A 605 -4.49 37.84 -3.49
CA GLY A 605 -3.32 38.53 -2.91
C GLY A 605 -2.76 39.63 -3.81
N CYS A 606 -2.68 39.41 -5.13
CA CYS A 606 -2.27 40.45 -6.08
C CYS A 606 -3.26 41.63 -6.18
N MET A 607 -4.53 41.45 -5.79
CA MET A 607 -5.54 42.50 -5.69
C MET A 607 -5.70 43.04 -4.27
N GLY A 608 -4.68 42.86 -3.41
CA GLY A 608 -4.68 43.39 -2.05
C GLY A 608 -5.69 42.72 -1.11
N SER A 609 -5.99 41.45 -1.35
CA SER A 609 -7.03 40.69 -0.64
C SER A 609 -6.53 39.33 -0.11
N ILE A 610 -7.37 38.73 0.73
CA ILE A 610 -7.11 37.54 1.55
C ILE A 610 -7.31 36.22 0.78
N GLN A 611 -7.14 35.10 1.47
CA GLN A 611 -7.39 33.76 0.95
C GLN A 611 -8.86 33.54 0.57
N ASN A 612 -9.10 32.52 -0.25
CA ASN A 612 -10.44 32.05 -0.62
C ASN A 612 -10.46 30.58 -1.03
N TYR A 613 -11.64 29.98 -0.90
CA TYR A 613 -11.90 28.57 -1.12
C TYR A 613 -13.26 28.37 -1.76
N LEU A 614 -13.45 27.20 -2.37
CA LEU A 614 -14.76 26.70 -2.74
C LEU A 614 -15.48 26.26 -1.46
N VAL A 615 -16.51 27.01 -1.07
CA VAL A 615 -17.28 26.76 0.15
C VAL A 615 -18.32 25.68 -0.12
N TYR A 616 -18.09 24.49 0.43
CA TYR A 616 -18.93 23.30 0.20
C TYR A 616 -20.40 23.54 0.55
N ALA A 617 -20.68 24.10 1.75
CA ALA A 617 -22.05 24.34 2.22
C ALA A 617 -22.80 25.31 1.29
N ASN A 618 -22.27 26.51 1.08
CA ASN A 618 -22.88 27.54 0.23
C ASN A 618 -23.05 27.04 -1.22
N THR A 619 -22.08 26.28 -1.75
CA THR A 619 -22.18 25.64 -3.07
C THR A 619 -23.35 24.65 -3.13
N VAL A 620 -23.48 23.75 -2.14
CA VAL A 620 -24.58 22.78 -2.09
C VAL A 620 -25.93 23.47 -1.92
N PHE A 621 -26.01 24.57 -1.15
CA PHE A 621 -27.23 25.38 -1.03
C PHE A 621 -27.62 26.08 -2.34
N VAL A 622 -26.67 26.74 -3.02
CA VAL A 622 -26.93 27.41 -4.31
C VAL A 622 -27.31 26.40 -5.40
N ILE A 623 -26.63 25.26 -5.50
CA ILE A 623 -26.98 24.18 -6.44
C ILE A 623 -28.38 23.63 -6.15
N ARG A 624 -28.72 23.35 -4.87
CA ARG A 624 -30.06 22.88 -4.46
C ARG A 624 -31.17 23.92 -4.65
N SER A 625 -30.83 25.21 -4.77
CA SER A 625 -31.75 26.30 -5.13
C SER A 625 -31.89 26.51 -6.65
N GLY A 626 -31.25 25.66 -7.48
CA GLY A 626 -31.30 25.74 -8.95
C GLY A 626 -30.09 26.41 -9.61
N GLY A 627 -29.10 26.87 -8.84
CA GLY A 627 -27.93 27.62 -9.30
C GLY A 627 -26.85 26.81 -10.04
N ASN A 628 -27.17 25.63 -10.59
CA ASN A 628 -26.19 24.75 -11.24
C ASN A 628 -25.82 25.18 -12.67
N ARG A 629 -25.50 26.47 -12.84
CA ARG A 629 -25.18 27.13 -14.12
C ARG A 629 -24.09 28.18 -13.88
N ARG A 630 -23.03 28.19 -14.70
CA ARG A 630 -21.93 29.18 -14.58
C ARG A 630 -22.40 30.64 -14.66
N LEU A 631 -23.52 30.89 -15.36
CA LEU A 631 -24.19 32.19 -15.39
C LEU A 631 -24.62 32.67 -13.99
N ALA A 632 -25.12 31.78 -13.13
CA ALA A 632 -25.48 32.12 -11.76
C ALA A 632 -24.25 32.60 -10.96
N GLY A 633 -23.10 31.96 -11.16
CA GLY A 633 -21.83 32.39 -10.55
C GLY A 633 -21.39 33.79 -11.00
N TYR A 634 -21.47 34.11 -12.30
CA TYR A 634 -21.18 35.46 -12.80
C TYR A 634 -22.18 36.51 -12.28
N MET A 635 -23.46 36.17 -12.20
CA MET A 635 -24.48 37.04 -11.60
C MET A 635 -24.25 37.26 -10.11
N LEU A 636 -23.81 36.22 -9.37
CA LEU A 636 -23.46 36.31 -7.95
C LEU A 636 -22.26 37.25 -7.74
N ALA A 637 -21.21 37.14 -8.56
CA ALA A 637 -20.08 38.07 -8.53
C ALA A 637 -20.52 39.51 -8.83
N ALA A 638 -21.38 39.72 -9.84
CA ALA A 638 -21.88 41.04 -10.21
C ALA A 638 -22.79 41.69 -9.15
N LEU A 639 -23.65 40.91 -8.49
CA LEU A 639 -24.48 41.43 -7.39
C LEU A 639 -23.68 41.60 -6.09
N THR A 640 -22.67 40.75 -5.83
CA THR A 640 -21.74 40.95 -4.70
C THR A 640 -20.95 42.25 -4.89
N LEU A 641 -20.51 42.56 -6.12
CA LEU A 641 -19.89 43.85 -6.47
C LEU A 641 -20.84 45.04 -6.22
N ALA A 642 -22.12 44.91 -6.60
CA ALA A 642 -23.11 45.96 -6.34
C ALA A 642 -23.36 46.17 -4.84
N VAL A 643 -23.43 45.10 -4.05
CA VAL A 643 -23.54 45.17 -2.59
C VAL A 643 -22.29 45.80 -1.97
N MET A 644 -21.09 45.44 -2.41
CA MET A 644 -19.83 46.02 -1.94
C MET A 644 -19.76 47.54 -2.16
N ILE A 645 -20.30 48.05 -3.28
CA ILE A 645 -20.37 49.49 -3.57
C ILE A 645 -21.32 50.23 -2.63
N ILE A 646 -22.40 49.58 -2.17
CA ILE A 646 -23.42 50.16 -1.28
C ILE A 646 -23.05 49.98 0.20
N GLY A 647 -22.39 48.87 0.54
CA GLY A 647 -22.15 48.35 1.89
C GLY A 647 -21.62 49.35 2.93
N PRO A 648 -20.60 50.19 2.62
CA PRO A 648 -20.08 51.18 3.56
C PRO A 648 -21.16 52.12 4.13
N SER A 649 -22.17 52.46 3.31
CA SER A 649 -23.29 53.32 3.76
C SER A 649 -24.29 52.60 4.69
N MET A 650 -24.36 51.27 4.64
CA MET A 650 -25.29 50.47 5.44
C MET A 650 -24.70 50.04 6.79
N MET A 651 -23.38 49.96 6.92
CA MET A 651 -22.71 49.45 8.14
C MET A 651 -23.08 50.22 9.42
N GLY A 652 -23.25 51.55 9.32
CA GLY A 652 -23.67 52.40 10.45
C GLY A 652 -25.11 52.20 10.95
N TYR A 653 -25.87 51.27 10.34
CA TYR A 653 -27.21 50.84 10.73
C TYR A 653 -27.25 49.39 11.24
N ILE A 654 -26.09 48.76 11.50
CA ILE A 654 -26.03 47.36 11.93
C ILE A 654 -25.92 47.26 13.46
N PRO A 655 -26.88 46.61 14.15
CA PRO A 655 -26.77 46.35 15.58
C PRO A 655 -25.68 45.32 15.86
N VAL A 656 -24.83 45.57 16.85
CA VAL A 656 -23.72 44.67 17.24
C VAL A 656 -24.25 43.27 17.61
N MET A 657 -25.42 43.22 18.25
CA MET A 657 -26.10 41.97 18.60
C MET A 657 -26.41 41.05 17.40
N MET A 658 -26.54 41.58 16.18
CA MET A 658 -26.73 40.75 14.98
C MET A 658 -25.44 40.02 14.60
N VAL A 659 -24.31 40.73 14.64
CA VAL A 659 -22.98 40.17 14.35
C VAL A 659 -22.52 39.22 15.45
N GLY A 660 -22.72 39.60 16.73
CA GLY A 660 -22.47 38.73 17.87
C GLY A 660 -23.28 37.43 17.83
N THR A 661 -24.55 37.49 17.42
CA THR A 661 -25.41 36.29 17.24
C THR A 661 -24.80 35.32 16.22
N LEU A 662 -24.37 35.81 15.06
CA LEU A 662 -23.73 34.99 14.02
C LEU A 662 -22.43 34.34 14.52
N ILE A 663 -21.57 35.12 15.17
CA ILE A 663 -20.28 34.63 15.69
C ILE A 663 -20.48 33.56 16.77
N PHE A 664 -21.45 33.73 17.67
CA PHE A 664 -21.77 32.72 18.68
C PHE A 664 -22.40 31.45 18.09
N ASP A 665 -23.38 31.56 17.19
CA ASP A 665 -24.05 30.40 16.56
C ASP A 665 -23.04 29.50 15.84
N LEU A 666 -22.16 30.11 15.04
CA LEU A 666 -21.09 29.45 14.31
C LEU A 666 -19.99 28.90 15.24
N GLY A 667 -19.62 29.63 16.30
CA GLY A 667 -18.72 29.14 17.34
C GLY A 667 -19.25 27.88 18.05
N PHE A 668 -20.55 27.84 18.35
CA PHE A 668 -21.20 26.65 18.92
C PHE A 668 -21.32 25.49 17.93
N GLU A 669 -21.58 25.76 16.64
CA GLU A 669 -21.64 24.72 15.60
C GLU A 669 -20.27 24.04 15.43
N LEU A 670 -19.20 24.82 15.20
CA LEU A 670 -17.86 24.27 15.02
C LEU A 670 -17.37 23.54 16.27
N LEU A 671 -17.66 24.04 17.49
CA LEU A 671 -17.29 23.35 18.73
C LEU A 671 -18.10 22.06 18.95
N LEU A 672 -19.39 22.03 18.59
CA LEU A 672 -20.21 20.81 18.65
C LEU A 672 -19.72 19.76 17.66
N GLU A 673 -19.45 20.15 16.41
CA GLU A 673 -18.93 19.24 15.38
C GLU A 673 -17.53 18.72 15.72
N ALA A 674 -16.67 19.55 16.32
CA ALA A 674 -15.33 19.13 16.73
C ALA A 674 -15.31 18.21 17.96
N VAL A 675 -16.03 18.59 19.03
CA VAL A 675 -15.89 17.95 20.34
C VAL A 675 -16.99 16.92 20.61
N TRP A 676 -18.25 17.24 20.30
CA TRP A 676 -19.38 16.42 20.79
C TRP A 676 -19.82 15.32 19.83
N LEU A 677 -19.84 15.60 18.52
CA LEU A 677 -20.23 14.62 17.50
C LEU A 677 -19.20 13.49 17.26
N PRO A 678 -17.86 13.73 17.28
CA PRO A 678 -16.87 12.71 16.94
C PRO A 678 -16.55 11.75 18.09
N ARG A 679 -16.93 12.07 19.33
CA ARG A 679 -16.59 11.30 20.55
C ARG A 679 -17.02 9.82 20.57
N LYS A 680 -17.91 9.42 19.66
CA LYS A 680 -18.35 8.02 19.45
C LYS A 680 -17.81 7.39 18.15
N LYS A 681 -17.12 8.17 17.31
CA LYS A 681 -16.59 7.78 16.00
C LYS A 681 -15.06 7.61 16.01
N LEU A 682 -14.36 8.42 16.82
CA LEU A 682 -12.90 8.41 16.98
C LEU A 682 -12.46 7.39 18.05
N LYS A 683 -11.24 6.86 17.92
CA LYS A 683 -10.58 6.09 18.99
C LYS A 683 -10.22 7.02 20.16
N LEU A 684 -10.08 6.48 21.37
CA LEU A 684 -9.76 7.27 22.57
C LEU A 684 -8.51 8.16 22.40
N ALA A 685 -7.45 7.65 21.74
CA ALA A 685 -6.25 8.42 21.45
C ALA A 685 -6.50 9.57 20.46
N GLU A 686 -7.28 9.33 19.40
CA GLU A 686 -7.62 10.32 18.37
C GLU A 686 -8.58 11.39 18.91
N TYR A 687 -9.47 11.02 19.84
CA TYR A 687 -10.30 11.96 20.58
C TYR A 687 -9.46 12.81 21.55
N LEU A 688 -8.49 12.21 22.24
CA LEU A 688 -7.57 12.95 23.12
C LEU A 688 -6.73 13.95 22.32
N THR A 689 -6.23 13.61 21.13
CA THR A 689 -5.50 14.57 20.29
C THR A 689 -6.39 15.73 19.82
N VAL A 690 -7.66 15.50 19.47
CA VAL A 690 -8.64 16.58 19.22
C VAL A 690 -8.72 17.54 20.40
N ILE A 691 -8.97 17.04 21.61
CA ILE A 691 -9.12 17.89 22.81
C ILE A 691 -7.83 18.67 23.11
N VAL A 692 -6.65 18.06 22.97
CA VAL A 692 -5.37 18.75 23.15
C VAL A 692 -5.17 19.87 22.11
N ILE A 693 -5.50 19.62 20.83
CA ILE A 693 -5.41 20.65 19.78
C ILE A 693 -6.33 21.83 20.10
N VAL A 694 -7.60 21.58 20.43
CA VAL A 694 -8.58 22.63 20.78
C VAL A 694 -8.09 23.49 21.93
N LEU A 695 -7.60 22.87 23.01
CA LEU A 695 -7.11 23.60 24.19
C LEU A 695 -5.81 24.38 23.91
N VAL A 696 -4.87 23.84 23.13
CA VAL A 696 -3.63 24.56 22.81
C VAL A 696 -3.89 25.73 21.86
N MET A 697 -4.77 25.57 20.86
CA MET A 697 -5.14 26.66 19.95
C MET A 697 -5.92 27.77 20.66
N GLY A 698 -6.85 27.42 21.55
CA GLY A 698 -7.69 28.39 22.26
C GLY A 698 -7.03 29.12 23.43
N ILE A 699 -6.02 28.52 24.08
CA ILE A 699 -5.37 29.08 25.28
C ILE A 699 -4.01 29.71 24.96
N TYR A 700 -3.27 29.20 23.97
CA TYR A 700 -1.90 29.65 23.67
C TYR A 700 -1.76 30.31 22.29
N ASP A 701 -1.68 29.52 21.21
CA ASP A 701 -1.38 30.02 19.87
C ASP A 701 -1.80 28.98 18.80
N PHE A 702 -2.38 29.46 17.69
CA PHE A 702 -2.90 28.62 16.60
C PHE A 702 -1.81 27.86 15.82
N VAL A 703 -0.64 28.46 15.62
CA VAL A 703 0.53 27.83 14.98
C VAL A 703 1.09 26.73 15.88
N VAL A 704 1.20 27.01 17.18
CA VAL A 704 1.65 26.02 18.18
C VAL A 704 0.67 24.84 18.25
N GLY A 705 -0.63 25.10 18.27
CA GLY A 705 -1.66 24.06 18.31
C GLY A 705 -1.68 23.16 17.07
N ILE A 706 -1.49 23.72 15.87
CA ILE A 706 -1.29 22.94 14.63
C ILE A 706 0.00 22.11 14.73
N GLY A 707 1.10 22.68 15.20
CA GLY A 707 2.37 21.97 15.38
C GLY A 707 2.24 20.77 16.33
N VAL A 708 1.60 20.96 17.48
CA VAL A 708 1.27 19.89 18.44
C VAL A 708 0.37 18.83 17.80
N GLY A 709 -0.66 19.24 17.05
CA GLY A 709 -1.55 18.32 16.34
C GLY A 709 -0.84 17.44 15.31
N ILE A 710 0.08 18.02 14.53
CA ILE A 710 0.92 17.29 13.56
C ILE A 710 1.82 16.28 14.27
N VAL A 711 2.53 16.68 15.34
CA VAL A 711 3.43 15.80 16.10
C VAL A 711 2.67 14.65 16.75
N LEU A 712 1.53 14.92 17.38
CA LEU A 712 0.69 13.90 18.01
C LEU A 712 0.07 12.94 16.98
N ALA A 713 -0.29 13.44 15.79
CA ALA A 713 -0.81 12.61 14.71
C ALA A 713 0.26 11.68 14.11
N PHE A 714 1.50 12.17 13.91
CA PHE A 714 2.63 11.32 13.51
C PHE A 714 2.92 10.24 14.57
N ALA A 715 2.97 10.61 15.85
CA ALA A 715 3.16 9.64 16.94
C ALA A 715 2.02 8.60 16.99
N SER A 716 0.77 9.04 16.84
CA SER A 716 -0.41 8.15 16.77
C SER A 716 -0.33 7.20 15.57
N LEU A 717 0.03 7.70 14.38
CA LEU A 717 0.19 6.88 13.17
C LEU A 717 1.28 5.82 13.36
N VAL A 718 2.47 6.21 13.81
CA VAL A 718 3.59 5.28 14.05
C VAL A 718 3.21 4.20 15.06
N ILE A 719 2.57 4.56 16.18
CA ILE A 719 2.14 3.62 17.22
C ILE A 719 0.99 2.71 16.74
N GLN A 720 0.13 3.18 15.83
CA GLN A 720 -0.93 2.36 15.26
C GLN A 720 -0.39 1.36 14.23
N THR A 721 0.53 1.77 13.35
CA THR A 721 1.09 0.89 12.32
C THR A 721 2.09 -0.12 12.90
N SER A 722 2.92 0.24 13.90
CA SER A 722 3.88 -0.69 14.53
C SER A 722 3.23 -1.79 15.37
N ARG A 723 1.93 -1.68 15.68
CA ARG A 723 1.17 -2.73 16.39
C ARG A 723 0.59 -3.80 15.47
N VAL A 724 0.66 -3.60 14.15
CA VAL A 724 0.23 -4.62 13.17
C VAL A 724 1.40 -5.54 12.89
N SER A 725 1.40 -6.73 13.48
CA SER A 725 2.47 -7.72 13.25
C SER A 725 2.54 -8.13 11.78
N ALA A 726 3.74 -8.25 11.23
CA ALA A 726 3.95 -8.81 9.88
C ALA A 726 3.69 -10.33 9.82
N ILE A 727 3.61 -11.02 10.97
CA ILE A 727 3.34 -12.46 11.03
C ILE A 727 1.85 -12.71 10.75
N ARG A 728 1.59 -13.36 9.61
CA ARG A 728 0.24 -13.76 9.17
C ARG A 728 -0.21 -15.07 9.82
N ALA A 729 0.68 -16.06 9.87
CA ALA A 729 0.43 -17.38 10.43
C ALA A 729 1.75 -18.04 10.85
N THR A 730 1.67 -19.08 11.69
CA THR A 730 2.80 -19.95 12.04
C THR A 730 2.36 -21.41 12.09
N PHE A 731 3.15 -22.32 11.54
CA PHE A 731 2.85 -23.76 11.46
C PHE A 731 4.04 -24.61 11.92
N ASP A 732 3.74 -25.76 12.53
CA ASP A 732 4.71 -26.81 12.85
C ASP A 732 4.79 -27.82 11.69
N GLY A 733 5.96 -28.40 11.41
CA GLY A 733 6.15 -29.39 10.34
C GLY A 733 5.40 -30.73 10.53
N ASP A 734 4.86 -31.01 11.71
CA ASP A 734 3.92 -32.13 11.93
C ASP A 734 2.57 -31.90 11.23
N VAL A 735 2.23 -30.64 10.93
CA VAL A 735 0.95 -30.25 10.30
C VAL A 735 1.12 -30.11 8.79
N VAL A 736 2.31 -29.70 8.31
CA VAL A 736 2.56 -29.36 6.90
C VAL A 736 3.77 -30.11 6.37
N SER A 737 3.51 -31.06 5.48
CA SER A 737 4.48 -31.76 4.65
C SER A 737 4.50 -31.21 3.22
N SER A 738 5.51 -31.55 2.43
CA SER A 738 5.52 -31.26 0.99
C SER A 738 4.55 -32.17 0.21
N THR A 739 4.18 -31.74 -1.00
CA THR A 739 3.36 -32.48 -1.96
C THR A 739 4.13 -33.61 -2.69
N VAL A 740 5.27 -34.04 -2.16
CA VAL A 740 6.05 -35.16 -2.73
C VAL A 740 5.50 -36.48 -2.18
N ARG A 741 4.92 -37.32 -3.04
CA ARG A 741 4.59 -38.71 -2.66
C ARG A 741 5.88 -39.44 -2.36
N ARG A 742 5.95 -40.09 -1.20
CA ARG A 742 7.10 -40.87 -0.73
C ARG A 742 6.62 -42.25 -0.27
N ASN A 743 7.56 -43.18 -0.11
CA ASN A 743 7.26 -44.52 0.40
C ASN A 743 6.74 -44.45 1.85
N PRO A 744 5.82 -45.34 2.29
CA PRO A 744 5.27 -45.33 3.66
C PRO A 744 6.33 -45.30 4.76
N SER A 745 7.48 -45.97 4.58
CA SER A 745 8.60 -45.95 5.54
C SER A 745 9.24 -44.56 5.70
N GLN A 746 9.43 -43.83 4.58
CA GLN A 746 9.92 -42.45 4.58
C GLN A 746 8.90 -41.52 5.23
N HIS A 747 7.62 -41.67 4.91
CA HIS A 747 6.54 -40.85 5.46
C HIS A 747 6.37 -41.05 6.97
N HIS A 748 6.40 -42.31 7.45
CA HIS A 748 6.37 -42.61 8.88
C HIS A 748 7.53 -41.97 9.64
N TYR A 749 8.76 -42.01 9.11
CA TYR A 749 9.89 -41.32 9.71
C TYR A 749 9.68 -39.80 9.75
N LEU A 750 9.31 -39.18 8.62
CA LEU A 750 9.07 -37.73 8.54
C LEU A 750 8.01 -37.26 9.55
N ASN A 751 6.91 -38.00 9.72
CA ASN A 751 5.86 -37.68 10.68
C ASN A 751 6.32 -37.72 12.16
N HIS A 752 7.45 -38.34 12.48
CA HIS A 752 8.05 -38.30 13.83
C HIS A 752 9.06 -37.16 13.99
N VAL A 753 9.67 -36.67 12.91
CA VAL A 753 10.70 -35.61 12.96
C VAL A 753 10.22 -34.23 12.50
N GLY A 754 8.95 -34.11 12.06
CA GLY A 754 8.32 -32.87 11.57
C GLY A 754 8.44 -31.67 12.52
N GLN A 755 8.40 -31.91 13.83
CA GLN A 755 8.61 -30.92 14.90
C GLN A 755 9.94 -30.18 14.84
N GLN A 756 10.91 -30.68 14.07
CA GLN A 756 12.19 -30.00 13.83
C GLN A 756 12.10 -28.93 12.73
N THR A 757 10.97 -28.78 12.03
CA THR A 757 10.71 -27.74 11.04
C THR A 757 9.63 -26.79 11.57
N TYR A 758 9.91 -25.48 11.54
CA TYR A 758 8.96 -24.43 11.91
C TYR A 758 8.77 -23.44 10.77
N ILE A 759 7.53 -22.98 10.57
CA ILE A 759 7.14 -22.15 9.43
C ILE A 759 6.52 -20.85 9.96
N ILE A 760 6.98 -19.69 9.46
CA ILE A 760 6.40 -18.38 9.75
C ILE A 760 6.01 -17.72 8.43
N LYS A 761 4.72 -17.45 8.22
CA LYS A 761 4.24 -16.65 7.09
C LYS A 761 4.33 -15.17 7.39
N LEU A 762 4.94 -14.41 6.50
CA LEU A 762 5.06 -12.95 6.59
C LEU A 762 4.19 -12.26 5.52
N THR A 763 3.70 -11.06 5.83
CA THR A 763 2.82 -10.30 4.91
C THR A 763 2.98 -8.79 5.03
N GLY A 764 2.70 -8.09 3.92
CA GLY A 764 2.72 -6.64 3.83
C GLY A 764 4.10 -6.07 3.50
N TYR A 765 4.34 -4.82 3.86
CA TYR A 765 5.65 -4.17 3.72
C TYR A 765 6.44 -4.33 5.02
N LEU A 766 7.66 -4.88 4.94
CA LEU A 766 8.50 -5.09 6.11
C LEU A 766 9.34 -3.84 6.38
N PHE A 767 9.13 -3.20 7.53
CA PHE A 767 9.89 -2.03 7.94
C PHE A 767 10.29 -2.12 9.41
N PHE A 768 11.13 -1.19 9.88
CA PHE A 768 11.58 -1.12 11.28
C PHE A 768 10.46 -1.37 12.31
N GLY A 769 9.26 -0.83 12.10
CA GLY A 769 8.13 -0.97 13.04
C GLY A 769 7.43 -2.33 13.03
N THR A 770 7.60 -3.17 12.00
CA THR A 770 6.92 -4.47 11.86
C THR A 770 7.88 -5.66 11.94
N ILE A 771 9.16 -5.48 11.59
CA ILE A 771 10.16 -6.55 11.68
C ILE A 771 10.49 -6.93 13.14
N VAL A 772 10.30 -6.01 14.09
CA VAL A 772 10.54 -6.25 15.52
C VAL A 772 9.66 -7.37 16.08
N SER A 773 8.40 -7.51 15.65
CA SER A 773 7.56 -8.62 16.10
C SER A 773 8.00 -9.97 15.53
N VAL A 774 8.64 -9.97 14.36
CA VAL A 774 9.27 -11.16 13.76
C VAL A 774 10.53 -11.54 14.54
N GLU A 775 11.39 -10.57 14.86
CA GLU A 775 12.60 -10.81 15.66
C GLU A 775 12.27 -11.27 17.09
N GLU A 776 11.27 -10.65 17.75
CA GLU A 776 10.78 -11.05 19.07
C GLU A 776 10.20 -12.47 19.06
N LYS A 777 9.38 -12.81 18.06
CA LYS A 777 8.84 -14.17 17.89
C LYS A 777 9.95 -15.20 17.69
N ILE A 778 10.95 -14.90 16.85
CA ILE A 778 12.08 -15.82 16.60
C ILE A 778 12.95 -15.96 17.85
N ARG A 779 13.20 -14.88 18.59
CA ARG A 779 13.90 -14.93 19.88
C ARG A 779 13.16 -15.84 20.87
N GLY A 780 11.84 -15.71 21.02
CA GLY A 780 11.01 -16.57 21.88
C GLY A 780 10.97 -18.06 21.49
N LEU A 781 11.32 -18.40 20.24
CA LEU A 781 11.52 -19.79 19.78
C LEU A 781 12.94 -20.31 20.06
N LEU A 782 13.91 -19.42 20.25
CA LEU A 782 15.32 -19.74 20.57
C LEU A 782 15.65 -19.66 22.07
N ASP A 783 14.71 -19.17 22.89
CA ASP A 783 14.78 -19.17 24.36
C ASP A 783 14.85 -20.60 24.90
N ASP A 784 15.76 -20.83 25.85
CA ASP A 784 16.23 -22.18 26.20
C ASP A 784 15.13 -23.10 26.76
N ALA A 785 14.09 -22.54 27.38
CA ALA A 785 12.93 -23.31 27.85
C ALA A 785 12.04 -23.81 26.71
N THR A 786 11.70 -22.94 25.75
CA THR A 786 10.95 -23.30 24.53
C THR A 786 11.75 -24.30 23.71
N PHE A 787 13.02 -23.97 23.47
CA PHE A 787 13.98 -24.73 22.66
C PHE A 787 14.25 -26.13 23.23
N GLY A 788 14.29 -26.28 24.56
CA GLY A 788 14.41 -27.58 25.23
C GLY A 788 13.20 -28.49 25.04
N SER A 789 12.00 -27.91 24.85
CA SER A 789 10.76 -28.67 24.57
C SER A 789 10.52 -28.93 23.08
N ARG A 790 10.98 -28.03 22.20
CA ARG A 790 10.75 -28.04 20.74
C ARG A 790 12.02 -27.62 20.00
N PRO A 791 12.97 -28.54 19.77
CA PRO A 791 14.32 -28.18 19.33
C PRO A 791 14.44 -28.06 17.79
N ILE A 792 13.94 -26.95 17.22
CA ILE A 792 13.81 -26.71 15.77
C ILE A 792 15.13 -26.72 14.95
N LYS A 793 15.34 -27.69 14.06
CA LYS A 793 16.49 -27.77 13.12
C LYS A 793 16.37 -26.75 11.98
N PHE A 794 15.16 -26.49 11.49
CA PHE A 794 14.86 -25.62 10.35
C PHE A 794 13.85 -24.54 10.71
N LEU A 795 14.07 -23.33 10.19
CA LEU A 795 13.10 -22.24 10.18
C LEU A 795 12.85 -21.78 8.75
N ILE A 796 11.62 -21.94 8.27
CA ILE A 796 11.14 -21.44 6.99
C ILE A 796 10.43 -20.11 7.23
N LEU A 797 10.88 -19.04 6.58
CA LEU A 797 10.17 -17.76 6.51
C LEU A 797 9.54 -17.63 5.12
N ASP A 798 8.22 -17.62 5.06
CA ASP A 798 7.48 -17.52 3.82
C ASP A 798 7.16 -16.05 3.49
N MET A 799 7.78 -15.58 2.41
CA MET A 799 7.79 -14.20 1.96
C MET A 799 6.82 -13.95 0.79
N TRP A 800 6.05 -14.95 0.35
CA TRP A 800 5.17 -14.86 -0.83
C TRP A 800 4.15 -13.70 -0.78
N HIS A 801 3.76 -13.26 0.42
CA HIS A 801 2.86 -12.12 0.64
C HIS A 801 3.56 -10.86 1.16
N VAL A 802 4.88 -10.79 1.11
CA VAL A 802 5.69 -9.60 1.40
C VAL A 802 5.85 -8.78 0.11
N SER A 803 5.50 -7.49 0.16
CA SER A 803 5.57 -6.62 -1.03
C SER A 803 6.99 -6.13 -1.31
N ASP A 804 7.67 -5.61 -0.29
CA ASP A 804 9.08 -5.24 -0.28
C ASP A 804 9.54 -4.98 1.18
N LEU A 805 10.80 -4.58 1.38
CA LEU A 805 11.38 -4.25 2.70
C LEU A 805 12.10 -2.89 2.74
N ASP A 806 12.28 -2.34 3.95
CA ASP A 806 13.20 -1.23 4.22
C ASP A 806 14.60 -1.74 4.66
N TYR A 807 15.60 -0.86 4.60
CA TYR A 807 16.97 -1.21 5.01
C TYR A 807 17.04 -1.74 6.45
N SER A 808 16.26 -1.14 7.36
CA SER A 808 16.17 -1.51 8.78
C SER A 808 15.70 -2.96 8.98
N ALA A 809 14.72 -3.40 8.17
CA ALA A 809 14.23 -4.77 8.16
C ALA A 809 15.27 -5.74 7.61
N GLY A 810 16.06 -5.34 6.60
CA GLY A 810 17.23 -6.09 6.14
C GLY A 810 18.29 -6.27 7.24
N GLU A 811 18.60 -5.22 8.01
CA GLU A 811 19.55 -5.32 9.14
C GLU A 811 19.01 -6.20 10.28
N ALA A 812 17.71 -6.14 10.56
CA ALA A 812 17.04 -7.06 11.47
C ALA A 812 17.07 -8.51 10.95
N PHE A 813 16.91 -8.77 9.65
CA PHE A 813 17.11 -10.10 9.05
C PHE A 813 18.54 -10.62 9.18
N ASN A 814 19.56 -9.76 9.04
CA ASN A 814 20.96 -10.14 9.35
C ASN A 814 21.13 -10.50 10.84
N THR A 815 20.43 -9.79 11.73
CA THR A 815 20.42 -10.10 13.17
C THR A 815 19.72 -11.42 13.47
N ILE A 816 18.57 -11.69 12.85
CA ILE A 816 17.84 -12.97 12.91
C ILE A 816 18.72 -14.12 12.41
N THR A 817 19.35 -13.97 11.25
CA THR A 817 20.27 -14.95 10.64
C THR A 817 21.40 -15.32 11.61
N ARG A 818 22.01 -14.31 12.25
CA ARG A 818 23.07 -14.47 13.26
C ARG A 818 22.58 -15.05 14.60
N LEU A 819 21.29 -14.94 14.95
CA LEU A 819 20.71 -15.59 16.12
C LEU A 819 20.45 -17.09 15.87
N LEU A 820 20.01 -17.43 14.65
CA LEU A 820 19.74 -18.80 14.22
C LEU A 820 21.03 -19.63 14.09
N ASP A 821 22.07 -19.07 13.46
CA ASP A 821 23.39 -19.69 13.32
C ASP A 821 24.03 -20.06 14.68
N LYS A 822 23.97 -19.14 15.66
CA LYS A 822 24.42 -19.38 17.05
C LYS A 822 23.74 -20.57 17.73
N ARG A 823 22.55 -20.97 17.27
CA ARG A 823 21.79 -22.14 17.75
C ARG A 823 21.80 -23.31 16.75
N ARG A 824 22.58 -23.22 15.66
CA ARG A 824 22.63 -24.16 14.53
C ARG A 824 21.23 -24.49 13.99
N VAL A 825 20.40 -23.46 13.80
CA VAL A 825 19.13 -23.53 13.08
C VAL A 825 19.37 -23.04 11.66
N SER A 826 18.99 -23.83 10.65
CA SER A 826 19.12 -23.40 9.25
C SER A 826 17.94 -22.50 8.87
N LEU A 827 18.23 -21.38 8.21
CA LEU A 827 17.23 -20.43 7.73
C LEU A 827 16.94 -20.67 6.24
N ILE A 828 15.66 -20.84 5.91
CA ILE A 828 15.15 -20.95 4.54
C ILE A 828 14.18 -19.79 4.31
N LEU A 829 14.29 -19.13 3.16
CA LEU A 829 13.34 -18.12 2.69
C LEU A 829 12.56 -18.70 1.49
N SER A 830 11.25 -18.83 1.62
CA SER A 830 10.36 -19.21 0.50
C SER A 830 9.65 -17.99 -0.09
N GLY A 831 9.26 -18.06 -1.36
CA GLY A 831 8.63 -16.94 -2.06
C GLY A 831 9.59 -15.80 -2.43
N VAL A 832 10.91 -16.05 -2.36
CA VAL A 832 11.94 -15.08 -2.75
C VAL A 832 12.61 -15.56 -4.03
N ASP A 833 12.22 -14.97 -5.17
CA ASP A 833 12.96 -15.19 -6.40
C ASP A 833 14.16 -14.23 -6.53
N ALA A 834 15.28 -14.75 -7.05
CA ALA A 834 16.54 -14.02 -7.24
C ALA A 834 16.43 -12.83 -8.22
N SER A 835 15.47 -12.84 -9.14
CA SER A 835 15.18 -11.74 -10.07
C SER A 835 14.14 -10.74 -9.53
N SER A 836 13.48 -11.06 -8.41
CA SER A 836 12.49 -10.16 -7.79
C SER A 836 13.12 -8.92 -7.16
N GLN A 837 12.33 -7.87 -6.93
CA GLN A 837 12.79 -6.68 -6.23
C GLN A 837 13.15 -6.99 -4.77
N LEU A 838 12.32 -7.78 -4.09
CA LEU A 838 12.55 -8.27 -2.73
C LEU A 838 13.87 -9.06 -2.63
N GLY A 839 14.13 -9.98 -3.56
CA GLY A 839 15.37 -10.77 -3.62
C GLY A 839 16.61 -9.91 -3.85
N ARG A 840 16.54 -8.90 -4.72
CA ARG A 840 17.60 -7.90 -4.87
C ARG A 840 17.84 -7.10 -3.60
N ASN A 841 16.78 -6.67 -2.91
CA ASN A 841 16.89 -5.84 -1.70
C ASN A 841 17.45 -6.65 -0.52
N LEU A 842 17.03 -7.91 -0.34
CA LEU A 842 17.63 -8.84 0.64
C LEU A 842 19.14 -9.02 0.39
N ARG A 843 19.54 -9.27 -0.88
CA ARG A 843 20.95 -9.44 -1.27
C ARG A 843 21.77 -8.15 -1.11
N ALA A 844 21.18 -6.98 -1.39
CA ALA A 844 21.83 -5.68 -1.20
C ALA A 844 22.14 -5.35 0.27
N VAL A 845 21.42 -5.96 1.22
CA VAL A 845 21.71 -5.86 2.66
C VAL A 845 22.63 -7.03 3.13
N GLY A 846 23.12 -7.87 2.22
CA GLY A 846 24.12 -8.91 2.49
C GLY A 846 23.57 -10.29 2.87
N ILE A 847 22.25 -10.49 2.78
CA ILE A 847 21.61 -11.77 3.14
C ILE A 847 21.94 -12.80 2.05
N GLY A 848 22.61 -13.88 2.45
CA GLY A 848 23.08 -14.95 1.54
C GLY A 848 24.42 -14.68 0.84
N SER A 849 25.12 -13.57 1.15
CA SER A 849 26.47 -13.27 0.62
C SER A 849 27.57 -13.25 1.70
N GLY A 850 27.25 -13.72 2.91
CA GLY A 850 28.19 -13.82 4.03
C GLY A 850 28.45 -15.27 4.46
N LYS A 851 29.27 -15.46 5.49
CA LYS A 851 29.65 -16.79 6.02
C LYS A 851 28.50 -17.62 6.63
N ILE A 852 27.27 -17.10 6.67
CA ILE A 852 26.10 -17.81 7.17
C ILE A 852 25.22 -18.14 5.97
N GLU A 853 25.09 -19.43 5.68
CA GLU A 853 24.29 -19.95 4.58
C GLU A 853 22.81 -19.71 4.82
N VAL A 854 22.13 -19.03 3.89
CA VAL A 854 20.68 -18.80 3.89
C VAL A 854 20.14 -19.31 2.56
N MET A 855 19.29 -20.33 2.60
CA MET A 855 18.75 -20.91 1.37
C MET A 855 17.53 -20.13 0.89
N MET A 856 17.58 -19.64 -0.35
CA MET A 856 16.47 -18.96 -1.02
C MET A 856 15.80 -19.91 -2.01
N LEU A 857 14.48 -20.08 -1.88
CA LEU A 857 13.67 -20.97 -2.70
C LEU A 857 12.40 -20.25 -3.20
N PRO A 858 11.88 -20.62 -4.39
CA PRO A 858 10.83 -19.86 -5.07
C PRO A 858 9.46 -20.05 -4.43
N ASP A 859 9.23 -21.15 -3.73
CA ASP A 859 7.92 -21.54 -3.18
C ASP A 859 8.06 -22.36 -1.88
N LEU A 860 6.96 -22.45 -1.11
CA LEU A 860 6.92 -23.14 0.18
C LEU A 860 7.07 -24.66 0.05
N ASN A 861 6.60 -25.28 -1.04
CA ASN A 861 6.74 -26.71 -1.25
C ASN A 861 8.20 -27.11 -1.44
N SER A 862 8.94 -26.38 -2.28
CA SER A 862 10.38 -26.57 -2.47
C SER A 862 11.16 -26.41 -1.15
N ALA A 863 10.74 -25.50 -0.28
CA ALA A 863 11.34 -25.32 1.05
C ALA A 863 11.06 -26.50 2.01
N LEU A 864 9.86 -27.06 1.99
CA LEU A 864 9.50 -28.27 2.74
C LEU A 864 10.23 -29.50 2.18
N GLU A 865 10.25 -29.67 0.86
CA GLU A 865 10.93 -30.76 0.15
C GLU A 865 12.44 -30.81 0.53
N PHE A 866 13.11 -29.64 0.56
CA PHE A 866 14.49 -29.54 1.05
C PHE A 866 14.65 -29.99 2.51
N CYS A 867 13.81 -29.49 3.42
CA CYS A 867 13.90 -29.82 4.85
C CYS A 867 13.67 -31.33 5.10
N GLU A 868 12.69 -31.92 4.41
CA GLU A 868 12.40 -33.35 4.47
C GLU A 868 13.53 -34.21 3.89
N ASN A 869 14.15 -33.80 2.79
CA ASN A 869 15.30 -34.49 2.21
C ASN A 869 16.51 -34.47 3.16
N GLU A 870 16.79 -33.34 3.80
CA GLU A 870 17.83 -33.19 4.84
C GLU A 870 17.51 -33.95 6.15
N LEU A 871 16.26 -34.35 6.36
CA LEU A 871 15.88 -35.28 7.42
C LEU A 871 16.11 -36.74 6.98
N LEU A 872 15.68 -37.10 5.77
CA LEU A 872 15.82 -38.45 5.19
C LEU A 872 17.27 -38.89 5.00
N LYS A 873 18.20 -37.98 4.68
CA LYS A 873 19.65 -38.28 4.67
C LYS A 873 20.13 -38.88 6.01
N THR A 874 19.51 -38.52 7.13
CA THR A 874 19.84 -39.08 8.47
C THR A 874 19.34 -40.52 8.62
N LEU A 875 18.12 -40.82 8.13
CA LEU A 875 17.56 -42.18 8.09
C LEU A 875 18.46 -43.12 7.27
N TYR A 876 18.86 -42.68 6.07
CA TYR A 876 19.69 -43.48 5.17
C TYR A 876 21.12 -43.70 5.66
N ALA A 877 21.75 -42.68 6.26
CA ALA A 877 23.04 -42.86 6.94
C ALA A 877 22.95 -43.92 8.06
N ARG A 878 21.84 -43.97 8.80
CA ARG A 878 21.63 -44.98 9.86
C ARG A 878 21.38 -46.37 9.28
N GLN A 879 20.59 -46.48 8.22
CA GLN A 879 20.35 -47.75 7.50
C GLN A 879 21.65 -48.34 6.93
N GLN A 880 22.51 -47.50 6.33
CA GLN A 880 23.81 -47.94 5.83
C GLN A 880 24.72 -48.44 6.95
N ALA A 881 24.71 -47.81 8.13
CA ALA A 881 25.49 -48.26 9.27
C ALA A 881 25.06 -49.65 9.76
N LEU A 882 23.76 -49.91 9.88
CA LEU A 882 23.23 -51.23 10.27
C LEU A 882 23.63 -52.32 9.25
N ASN A 883 23.36 -52.09 7.97
CA ASN A 883 23.73 -52.98 6.87
C ASN A 883 25.25 -53.23 6.77
N SER A 884 26.09 -52.32 7.29
CA SER A 884 27.55 -52.50 7.31
C SER A 884 28.04 -53.39 8.46
N ASN A 885 27.35 -53.39 9.60
CA ASN A 885 27.68 -54.25 10.74
C ASN A 885 27.30 -55.72 10.49
N GLU A 886 26.16 -55.98 9.85
CA GLU A 886 25.75 -57.35 9.51
C GLU A 886 26.68 -58.02 8.48
N ARG A 887 27.37 -57.24 7.64
CA ARG A 887 28.24 -57.75 6.57
C ARG A 887 29.67 -58.10 7.05
N MET A 888 29.95 -58.13 8.36
CA MET A 888 31.19 -58.68 8.92
C MET A 888 31.02 -60.17 9.33
N PRO A 889 31.55 -61.15 8.57
CA PRO A 889 31.58 -62.53 9.03
C PRO A 889 32.56 -62.69 10.20
N THR A 890 32.12 -63.32 11.28
CA THR A 890 32.88 -63.52 12.52
C THR A 890 33.97 -64.58 12.38
N ALA A 891 35.09 -64.21 11.75
CA ALA A 891 36.29 -65.02 11.68
C ALA A 891 37.32 -64.60 12.75
N ASN A 892 37.54 -65.49 13.72
CA ASN A 892 38.53 -65.43 14.81
C ASN A 892 38.23 -64.46 15.97
N LEU A 893 38.44 -64.96 17.20
CA LEU A 893 38.76 -64.10 18.34
C LEU A 893 40.17 -63.56 18.13
N ASP A 894 40.34 -62.25 18.23
CA ASP A 894 41.65 -61.65 18.45
C ASP A 894 41.58 -60.57 19.54
N VAL A 895 42.67 -60.44 20.30
CA VAL A 895 42.73 -59.60 21.50
C VAL A 895 42.79 -58.12 21.10
N PRO A 896 42.10 -57.18 21.79
CA PRO A 896 42.12 -55.76 21.46
C PRO A 896 43.52 -55.16 21.61
N THR A 897 44.30 -55.20 20.54
CA THR A 897 45.60 -54.54 20.40
C THR A 897 45.41 -53.15 19.80
N GLY A 898 45.97 -52.15 20.46
CA GLY A 898 45.67 -50.75 20.16
C GLY A 898 46.27 -50.24 18.85
N SER A 899 45.53 -50.37 17.75
CA SER A 899 45.77 -49.62 16.51
C SER A 899 44.54 -48.78 16.16
N LYS A 900 44.73 -47.46 16.00
CA LYS A 900 43.66 -46.54 15.60
C LYS A 900 43.44 -46.63 14.10
N SER A 901 42.64 -47.61 13.67
CA SER A 901 41.98 -47.54 12.36
C SER A 901 41.17 -46.25 12.28
N GLN A 902 41.24 -45.56 11.14
CA GLN A 902 40.58 -44.27 10.94
C GLN A 902 39.07 -44.47 10.74
N LEU A 903 38.33 -44.56 11.83
CA LEU A 903 36.87 -44.64 11.79
C LEU A 903 36.25 -43.24 11.55
N SER A 904 35.28 -43.25 10.63
CA SER A 904 34.26 -42.24 10.33
C SER A 904 34.16 -40.97 11.20
N SER A 905 34.09 -39.82 10.54
CA SER A 905 33.83 -38.47 11.08
C SER A 905 32.42 -38.25 11.67
N PHE A 906 31.73 -39.30 12.10
CA PHE A 906 30.35 -39.27 12.58
C PHE A 906 30.18 -39.68 14.06
N ASP A 907 31.18 -40.31 14.69
CA ASP A 907 31.18 -40.57 16.13
C ASP A 907 31.57 -39.33 16.95
N ALA A 908 30.75 -38.28 16.83
CA ALA A 908 30.66 -37.25 17.85
C ALA A 908 29.69 -37.73 18.94
N PRO A 909 30.01 -37.59 20.25
CA PRO A 909 29.13 -38.05 21.32
C PRO A 909 27.76 -37.35 21.29
N PHE A 910 26.73 -38.05 21.79
CA PHE A 910 25.30 -37.72 21.74
C PHE A 910 24.91 -36.43 22.51
N ASN A 911 25.46 -35.28 22.11
CA ASN A 911 25.46 -34.04 22.89
C ASN A 911 24.37 -33.02 22.47
N SER A 912 23.35 -33.42 21.71
CA SER A 912 22.20 -32.54 21.46
C SER A 912 20.87 -33.32 21.36
N PRO A 913 19.79 -32.88 22.04
CA PRO A 913 18.48 -33.53 21.96
C PRO A 913 17.93 -33.68 20.54
N ARG A 914 18.29 -32.74 19.64
CA ARG A 914 17.97 -32.77 18.20
C ARG A 914 18.47 -34.04 17.54
N GLN A 915 19.77 -34.32 17.67
CA GLN A 915 20.41 -35.45 17.03
C GLN A 915 19.96 -36.75 17.68
N THR A 916 19.76 -36.77 19.00
CA THR A 916 19.16 -37.93 19.70
C THR A 916 17.77 -38.24 19.14
N HIS A 917 16.90 -37.23 18.99
CA HIS A 917 15.56 -37.43 18.45
C HIS A 917 15.57 -37.91 16.98
N LEU A 918 16.43 -37.35 16.12
CA LEU A 918 16.58 -37.83 14.73
C LEU A 918 17.04 -39.30 14.68
N VAL A 919 18.00 -39.69 15.52
CA VAL A 919 18.56 -41.05 15.54
C VAL A 919 17.57 -42.05 16.18
N GLU A 920 16.82 -41.62 17.19
CA GLU A 920 15.77 -42.43 17.83
C GLU A 920 14.60 -42.66 16.88
N ALA A 921 14.07 -41.62 16.23
CA ALA A 921 13.02 -41.75 15.22
C ALA A 921 13.49 -42.61 14.02
N ALA A 922 14.75 -42.49 13.60
CA ALA A 922 15.33 -43.34 12.56
C ALA A 922 15.42 -44.80 13.00
N HIS A 923 15.81 -45.07 14.27
CA HIS A 923 15.84 -46.42 14.82
C HIS A 923 14.43 -47.03 14.91
N GLN A 924 13.43 -46.26 15.36
CA GLN A 924 12.05 -46.72 15.43
C GLN A 924 11.51 -47.06 14.03
N ALA A 925 11.67 -46.16 13.05
CA ALA A 925 11.27 -46.39 11.67
C ALA A 925 11.97 -47.60 11.03
N LEU A 926 13.29 -47.75 11.20
CA LEU A 926 14.05 -48.88 10.66
C LEU A 926 13.66 -50.20 11.33
N SER A 927 13.55 -50.27 12.66
CA SER A 927 13.15 -51.51 13.36
C SER A 927 11.73 -51.99 12.99
N THR A 928 10.83 -51.06 12.67
CA THR A 928 9.47 -51.36 12.18
C THR A 928 9.48 -51.88 10.74
N ALA A 929 10.43 -51.43 9.91
CA ALA A 929 10.63 -51.94 8.56
C ALA A 929 11.38 -53.30 8.53
N GLU A 930 12.41 -53.46 9.37
CA GLU A 930 13.25 -54.66 9.49
C GLU A 930 12.43 -55.87 9.95
N THR A 931 11.50 -55.68 10.89
CA THR A 931 10.54 -56.72 11.31
C THR A 931 9.58 -57.18 10.20
N GLN A 932 9.58 -56.52 9.03
CA GLN A 932 8.77 -56.88 7.86
C GLN A 932 9.58 -57.31 6.60
N GLY A 933 10.92 -57.32 6.65
CA GLY A 933 11.75 -58.18 5.76
C GLY A 933 12.58 -57.57 4.61
N PRO A 934 13.36 -56.49 4.80
CA PRO A 934 14.11 -55.82 3.71
C PRO A 934 15.26 -56.64 3.09
N ILE A 935 15.75 -57.71 3.75
CA ILE A 935 16.90 -58.51 3.27
C ILE A 935 16.46 -59.61 2.30
N LYS A 936 15.33 -60.28 2.56
CA LYS A 936 14.84 -61.39 1.72
C LYS A 936 14.47 -60.95 0.31
N TRP A 937 13.93 -59.75 0.16
CA TRP A 937 13.34 -59.29 -1.11
C TRP A 937 14.38 -58.84 -2.14
N GLN A 938 15.65 -58.68 -1.74
CA GLN A 938 16.73 -58.21 -2.61
C GLN A 938 17.04 -59.18 -3.76
N SER A 939 16.75 -60.47 -3.60
CA SER A 939 16.96 -61.53 -4.59
C SER A 939 15.77 -61.76 -5.54
N PHE A 940 14.65 -61.04 -5.39
CA PHE A 940 13.50 -61.18 -6.28
C PHE A 940 13.58 -60.26 -7.49
N ASN A 941 13.12 -60.77 -8.64
CA ASN A 941 12.97 -59.99 -9.86
C ASN A 941 11.78 -59.03 -9.77
N GLU A 942 11.83 -57.94 -10.52
CA GLU A 942 10.69 -57.06 -10.72
C GLU A 942 9.59 -57.74 -11.57
N PRO A 943 8.29 -57.44 -11.34
CA PRO A 943 7.77 -56.40 -10.44
C PRO A 943 7.54 -56.84 -8.99
N LEU A 944 7.87 -58.07 -8.59
CA LEU A 944 7.53 -58.57 -7.25
C LEU A 944 8.23 -57.77 -6.14
N ARG A 945 9.52 -57.45 -6.33
CA ARG A 945 10.31 -56.71 -5.35
C ARG A 945 9.74 -55.32 -5.10
N ILE A 946 9.43 -54.55 -6.14
CA ILE A 946 8.82 -53.22 -5.99
C ILE A 946 7.40 -53.29 -5.43
N MET A 947 6.59 -54.29 -5.79
CA MET A 947 5.27 -54.48 -5.19
C MET A 947 5.37 -54.66 -3.67
N LEU A 948 6.29 -55.52 -3.20
CA LEU A 948 6.53 -55.73 -1.77
C LEU A 948 7.04 -54.44 -1.07
N GLN A 949 7.95 -53.70 -1.70
CA GLN A 949 8.47 -52.42 -1.17
C GLN A 949 7.41 -51.30 -1.11
N ILE A 950 6.46 -51.26 -2.05
CA ILE A 950 5.34 -50.30 -2.04
C ILE A 950 4.27 -50.72 -1.02
N PHE A 951 4.05 -52.02 -0.83
CA PHE A 951 2.99 -52.55 0.05
C PHE A 951 3.45 -52.81 1.50
N GLN A 952 4.74 -52.64 1.80
CA GLN A 952 5.32 -52.74 3.15
C GLN A 952 4.60 -51.79 4.13
N GLY A 953 4.25 -52.28 5.32
CA GLY A 953 3.40 -51.56 6.29
C GLY A 953 1.91 -51.42 5.89
N LEU A 954 1.54 -51.67 4.63
CA LEU A 954 0.17 -51.53 4.13
C LEU A 954 -0.57 -52.86 4.00
N SER A 955 0.13 -53.99 3.90
CA SER A 955 -0.49 -55.32 3.77
C SER A 955 0.31 -56.41 4.49
N ASP A 956 -0.39 -57.25 5.27
CA ASP A 956 0.19 -58.36 6.05
C ASP A 956 0.35 -59.65 5.21
N LYS A 957 0.66 -59.53 3.91
CA LYS A 957 0.67 -60.64 2.95
C LYS A 957 2.07 -60.92 2.42
N ASN A 958 2.46 -62.19 2.51
CA ASN A 958 3.77 -62.69 2.09
C ASN A 958 3.95 -62.69 0.56
N GLU A 959 5.17 -62.98 0.13
CA GLU A 959 5.64 -62.93 -1.25
C GLU A 959 4.88 -63.93 -2.17
N ASP A 960 4.58 -65.12 -1.66
CA ASP A 960 3.79 -66.16 -2.37
C ASP A 960 2.36 -65.70 -2.74
N PHE A 961 1.80 -64.75 -1.98
CA PHE A 961 0.47 -64.18 -2.26
C PHE A 961 0.53 -63.17 -3.41
N TRP A 962 1.63 -62.42 -3.53
CA TRP A 962 1.81 -61.39 -4.55
C TRP A 962 2.47 -61.89 -5.84
N PHE A 963 3.24 -62.99 -5.81
CA PHE A 963 3.87 -63.57 -7.00
C PHE A 963 2.88 -63.77 -8.19
N PRO A 964 1.64 -64.28 -7.99
CA PRO A 964 0.68 -64.45 -9.08
C PRO A 964 0.13 -63.12 -9.65
N ALA A 965 0.29 -61.99 -8.96
CA ALA A 965 -0.10 -60.68 -9.47
C ALA A 965 0.89 -60.15 -10.53
N THR A 966 2.12 -60.64 -10.54
CA THR A 966 3.22 -60.11 -11.38
C THR A 966 2.96 -60.24 -12.88
N SER A 967 2.25 -61.29 -13.31
CA SER A 967 1.90 -61.53 -14.72
C SER A 967 0.87 -60.53 -15.28
N PHE A 968 0.25 -59.70 -14.44
CA PHE A 968 -0.73 -58.69 -14.82
C PHE A 968 -0.12 -57.28 -14.98
N PHE A 969 1.21 -57.16 -14.87
CA PHE A 969 1.95 -55.91 -15.04
C PHE A 969 2.91 -55.95 -16.23
N GLU A 970 2.80 -54.96 -17.11
CA GLU A 970 3.67 -54.75 -18.27
C GLU A 970 4.71 -53.66 -17.97
N ARG A 971 6.02 -53.96 -18.13
CA ARG A 971 7.09 -52.97 -17.93
C ARG A 971 7.14 -51.97 -19.08
N LYS A 972 7.06 -50.67 -18.78
CA LYS A 972 7.18 -49.57 -19.77
C LYS A 972 8.22 -48.55 -19.37
N GLU A 973 8.88 -48.01 -20.37
CA GLU A 973 9.86 -46.93 -20.23
C GLU A 973 9.31 -45.68 -20.93
N TYR A 974 9.47 -44.51 -20.30
CA TYR A 974 9.03 -43.24 -20.85
C TYR A 974 10.13 -42.19 -20.67
N MET A 975 10.43 -41.43 -21.71
CA MET A 975 11.41 -40.34 -21.66
C MET A 975 10.80 -39.07 -21.05
N ALA A 976 11.65 -38.21 -20.48
CA ALA A 976 11.28 -36.92 -19.92
C ALA A 976 10.47 -36.06 -20.92
N GLY A 977 9.49 -35.32 -20.41
CA GLY A 977 8.52 -34.56 -21.19
C GLY A 977 7.30 -35.35 -21.68
N THR A 978 7.31 -36.70 -21.62
CA THR A 978 6.15 -37.53 -22.01
C THR A 978 4.96 -37.26 -21.09
N THR A 979 3.75 -37.11 -21.65
CA THR A 979 2.50 -37.09 -20.87
C THR A 979 1.94 -38.51 -20.77
N LEU A 980 1.73 -39.04 -19.55
CA LEU A 980 1.17 -40.39 -19.35
C LEU A 980 -0.35 -40.43 -19.55
N PHE A 981 -1.05 -39.38 -19.11
CA PHE A 981 -2.48 -39.14 -19.28
C PHE A 981 -2.82 -37.71 -18.89
N ARG A 982 -3.94 -37.19 -19.40
CA ARG A 982 -4.45 -35.84 -19.13
C ARG A 982 -5.70 -35.87 -18.26
N ARG A 983 -5.95 -34.77 -17.55
CA ARG A 983 -7.20 -34.52 -16.82
C ARG A 983 -8.42 -34.74 -17.73
N GLY A 984 -9.40 -35.48 -17.25
CA GLY A 984 -10.65 -35.76 -17.97
C GLY A 984 -10.64 -36.99 -18.89
N GLU A 985 -9.48 -37.58 -19.19
CA GLU A 985 -9.39 -38.85 -19.92
C GLU A 985 -9.90 -40.03 -19.08
N ALA A 986 -10.31 -41.13 -19.71
CA ALA A 986 -10.73 -42.34 -19.01
C ALA A 986 -9.55 -43.03 -18.30
N ALA A 987 -9.77 -43.59 -17.11
CA ALA A 987 -8.73 -44.33 -16.40
C ALA A 987 -8.52 -45.74 -16.99
N THR A 988 -7.56 -45.85 -17.91
CA THR A 988 -7.18 -47.06 -18.67
C THR A 988 -6.15 -47.96 -17.99
N GLY A 989 -5.45 -47.46 -16.97
CA GLY A 989 -4.38 -48.20 -16.31
C GLY A 989 -3.87 -47.62 -14.99
N PHE A 990 -3.17 -48.46 -14.23
CA PHE A 990 -2.55 -48.18 -12.93
C PHE A 990 -1.04 -48.46 -13.01
N TYR A 991 -0.22 -47.60 -12.37
CA TYR A 991 1.23 -47.59 -12.54
C TYR A 991 1.97 -47.76 -11.20
N LEU A 992 2.98 -48.64 -11.16
CA LEU A 992 4.01 -48.70 -10.11
C LEU A 992 5.30 -48.09 -10.65
N LEU A 993 5.93 -47.15 -9.94
CA LEU A 993 7.07 -46.38 -10.46
C LEU A 993 8.42 -46.95 -9.97
N GLU A 994 9.17 -47.64 -10.84
CA GLU A 994 10.48 -48.26 -10.57
C GLU A 994 11.62 -47.25 -10.56
N LYS A 995 11.56 -46.25 -11.44
CA LYS A 995 12.61 -45.23 -11.57
C LYS A 995 12.02 -43.95 -12.13
N GLY A 996 12.66 -42.81 -11.84
CA GLY A 996 12.29 -41.49 -12.37
C GLY A 996 11.38 -40.69 -11.43
N ILE A 997 10.86 -39.58 -11.93
CA ILE A 997 9.84 -38.75 -11.26
C ILE A 997 8.71 -38.47 -12.25
N LEU A 998 7.47 -38.63 -11.79
CA LEU A 998 6.27 -38.17 -12.48
C LEU A 998 5.74 -36.92 -11.78
N ARG A 999 5.46 -35.86 -12.52
CA ARG A 999 4.88 -34.62 -12.01
C ARG A 999 3.41 -34.54 -12.39
N ALA A 1000 2.55 -34.53 -11.39
CA ALA A 1000 1.09 -34.48 -11.52
C ALA A 1000 0.56 -33.06 -11.28
N GLU A 1001 -0.17 -32.53 -12.24
CA GLU A 1001 -0.78 -31.19 -12.20
C GLU A 1001 -2.29 -31.29 -12.01
N TYR A 1002 -2.77 -30.76 -10.88
CA TYR A 1002 -4.19 -30.66 -10.52
C TYR A 1002 -4.68 -29.24 -10.77
N ASP A 1003 -5.44 -29.08 -11.84
CA ASP A 1003 -6.15 -27.84 -12.19
C ASP A 1003 -7.46 -27.76 -11.39
N LEU A 1004 -7.45 -27.00 -10.28
CA LEU A 1004 -8.59 -26.81 -9.39
C LEU A 1004 -9.22 -25.42 -9.63
N PRO A 1005 -10.53 -25.22 -9.37
CA PRO A 1005 -11.16 -23.90 -9.50
C PRO A 1005 -10.51 -22.77 -8.67
N GLN A 1006 -9.72 -23.13 -7.66
CA GLN A 1006 -8.99 -22.22 -6.77
C GLN A 1006 -7.53 -21.96 -7.18
N GLY A 1007 -6.99 -22.71 -8.16
CA GLY A 1007 -5.59 -22.62 -8.57
C GLY A 1007 -4.98 -23.96 -8.99
N TRP A 1008 -3.69 -23.95 -9.35
CA TRP A 1008 -2.98 -25.14 -9.80
C TRP A 1008 -2.13 -25.72 -8.66
N LEU A 1009 -2.30 -27.01 -8.38
CA LEU A 1009 -1.48 -27.77 -7.43
C LEU A 1009 -0.54 -28.71 -8.20
N CYS A 1010 0.74 -28.72 -7.83
CA CYS A 1010 1.72 -29.67 -8.33
C CYS A 1010 2.04 -30.73 -7.26
N GLU A 1011 2.09 -31.99 -7.66
CA GLU A 1011 2.45 -33.15 -6.82
C GLU A 1011 3.57 -33.93 -7.51
N ASN A 1012 4.69 -34.14 -6.82
CA ASN A 1012 5.82 -34.91 -7.36
C ASN A 1012 5.71 -36.36 -6.89
N ILE A 1013 5.75 -37.32 -7.82
CA ILE A 1013 5.59 -38.75 -7.55
C ILE A 1013 6.94 -39.43 -7.82
N VAL A 1014 7.56 -39.94 -6.75
CA VAL A 1014 8.91 -40.51 -6.79
C VAL A 1014 8.89 -42.04 -6.92
N ALA A 1015 10.00 -42.61 -7.36
CA ALA A 1015 10.17 -44.06 -7.46
C ALA A 1015 9.90 -44.77 -6.10
N GLY A 1016 9.29 -45.96 -6.14
CA GLY A 1016 8.83 -46.66 -4.95
C GLY A 1016 7.45 -46.21 -4.44
N THR A 1017 6.62 -45.66 -5.35
CA THR A 1017 5.23 -45.25 -5.10
C THR A 1017 4.31 -45.60 -6.29
N THR A 1018 3.00 -45.36 -6.14
CA THR A 1018 1.97 -45.64 -7.16
C THR A 1018 1.44 -44.38 -7.84
N CYS A 1019 0.98 -44.49 -9.10
CA CYS A 1019 0.33 -43.40 -9.84
C CYS A 1019 -0.96 -43.86 -10.55
N GLY A 1020 -1.97 -42.98 -10.56
CA GLY A 1020 -3.25 -43.19 -11.26
C GLY A 1020 -4.26 -44.03 -10.47
N GLU A 1021 -3.98 -44.29 -9.19
CA GLU A 1021 -4.64 -45.21 -8.28
C GLU A 1021 -6.16 -44.97 -8.15
N LEU A 1022 -6.58 -43.84 -7.60
CA LEU A 1022 -7.99 -43.58 -7.30
C LEU A 1022 -8.87 -43.60 -8.56
N PRO A 1023 -8.54 -42.89 -9.68
CA PRO A 1023 -9.39 -42.92 -10.87
C PRO A 1023 -9.53 -44.30 -11.50
N PHE A 1024 -8.48 -45.12 -11.46
CA PHE A 1024 -8.50 -46.47 -12.03
C PHE A 1024 -9.45 -47.39 -11.25
N PHE A 1025 -9.27 -47.48 -9.93
CA PHE A 1025 -10.05 -48.39 -9.10
C PHE A 1025 -11.49 -47.89 -8.81
N SER A 1026 -11.77 -46.60 -8.93
CA SER A 1026 -13.14 -46.05 -8.86
C SER A 1026 -13.86 -45.97 -10.21
N GLU A 1027 -13.18 -46.35 -11.30
CA GLU A 1027 -13.64 -46.20 -12.68
C GLU A 1027 -14.05 -44.76 -13.10
N THR A 1028 -13.37 -43.75 -12.54
CA THR A 1028 -13.62 -42.33 -12.85
C THR A 1028 -12.60 -41.76 -13.82
N ASN A 1029 -12.89 -40.60 -14.41
CA ASN A 1029 -11.96 -39.91 -15.27
C ASN A 1029 -10.74 -39.38 -14.49
N ARG A 1030 -9.58 -39.27 -15.15
CA ARG A 1030 -8.33 -38.80 -14.56
C ARG A 1030 -8.49 -37.41 -13.94
N THR A 1031 -8.08 -37.27 -12.69
CA THR A 1031 -8.22 -36.03 -11.90
C THR A 1031 -7.11 -35.01 -12.12
N ALA A 1032 -5.96 -35.44 -12.65
CA ALA A 1032 -4.80 -34.61 -13.00
C ALA A 1032 -4.25 -34.99 -14.37
N THR A 1033 -3.46 -34.08 -14.94
CA THR A 1033 -2.52 -34.39 -16.02
C THR A 1033 -1.20 -34.83 -15.40
N VAL A 1034 -0.63 -35.95 -15.87
CA VAL A 1034 0.63 -36.49 -15.35
C VAL A 1034 1.69 -36.51 -16.43
N THR A 1035 2.84 -35.91 -16.13
CA THR A 1035 4.00 -35.77 -17.02
C THR A 1035 5.22 -36.45 -16.42
N VAL A 1036 6.13 -36.92 -17.28
CA VAL A 1036 7.42 -37.50 -16.87
C VAL A 1036 8.43 -36.36 -16.73
N GLU A 1037 8.87 -36.03 -15.51
CA GLU A 1037 9.85 -34.95 -15.26
C GLU A 1037 11.29 -35.43 -15.46
N ARG A 1038 11.56 -36.71 -15.16
CA ARG A 1038 12.83 -37.41 -15.42
C ARG A 1038 12.54 -38.82 -15.93
N ASP A 1039 13.33 -39.30 -16.89
CA ASP A 1039 13.20 -40.61 -17.55
C ASP A 1039 12.80 -41.72 -16.58
N CYS A 1040 11.67 -42.36 -16.85
CA CYS A 1040 11.02 -43.24 -15.89
C CYS A 1040 10.79 -44.65 -16.41
N VAL A 1041 10.85 -45.59 -15.47
CA VAL A 1041 10.46 -46.98 -15.68
C VAL A 1041 9.24 -47.22 -14.79
N ALA A 1042 8.15 -47.69 -15.39
CA ALA A 1042 6.90 -47.94 -14.67
C ALA A 1042 6.25 -49.24 -15.12
N TRP A 1043 5.68 -49.97 -14.16
CA TRP A 1043 4.94 -51.20 -14.40
C TRP A 1043 3.45 -50.89 -14.47
N LEU A 1044 2.86 -51.15 -15.64
CA LEU A 1044 1.47 -50.83 -15.97
C LEU A 1044 0.57 -52.05 -15.83
N MET A 1045 -0.47 -51.95 -15.02
CA MET A 1045 -1.65 -52.82 -15.11
C MET A 1045 -2.69 -52.16 -16.02
N SER A 1046 -3.12 -52.84 -17.08
CA SER A 1046 -4.21 -52.39 -17.94
C SER A 1046 -5.59 -52.69 -17.33
N ARG A 1047 -6.64 -52.04 -17.81
CA ARG A 1047 -8.03 -52.36 -17.42
C ARG A 1047 -8.39 -53.83 -17.72
N GLU A 1048 -7.93 -54.37 -18.84
CA GLU A 1048 -8.15 -55.77 -19.23
C GLU A 1048 -7.46 -56.73 -18.26
N ALA A 1049 -6.21 -56.45 -17.87
CA ALA A 1049 -5.47 -57.23 -16.90
C ALA A 1049 -6.11 -57.17 -15.49
N TRP A 1050 -6.64 -56.02 -15.09
CA TRP A 1050 -7.40 -55.86 -13.85
C TRP A 1050 -8.70 -56.66 -13.84
N GLU A 1051 -9.48 -56.60 -14.93
CA GLU A 1051 -10.68 -57.42 -15.10
C GLU A 1051 -10.38 -58.93 -15.09
N GLN A 1052 -9.24 -59.35 -15.64
CA GLN A 1052 -8.80 -60.74 -15.60
C GLN A 1052 -8.36 -61.14 -14.18
N LEU A 1053 -7.58 -60.31 -13.49
CA LEU A 1053 -7.18 -60.52 -12.10
C LEU A 1053 -8.38 -60.67 -11.16
N GLN A 1054 -9.44 -59.87 -11.33
CA GLN A 1054 -10.68 -60.01 -10.58
C GLN A 1054 -11.39 -61.36 -10.79
N LYS A 1055 -11.33 -61.91 -12.01
CA LYS A 1055 -11.99 -63.17 -12.39
C LYS A 1055 -11.18 -64.40 -11.95
N GLU A 1056 -9.85 -64.32 -12.02
CA GLU A 1056 -8.94 -65.43 -11.70
C GLU A 1056 -8.50 -65.46 -10.23
N ARG A 1057 -8.24 -64.29 -9.62
CA ARG A 1057 -7.71 -64.12 -8.25
C ARG A 1057 -8.39 -62.96 -7.51
N PRO A 1058 -9.69 -63.09 -7.18
CA PRO A 1058 -10.45 -62.06 -6.45
C PRO A 1058 -9.87 -61.75 -5.06
N ASP A 1059 -9.11 -62.68 -4.47
CA ASP A 1059 -8.38 -62.50 -3.22
C ASP A 1059 -7.26 -61.46 -3.33
N ILE A 1060 -6.46 -61.54 -4.40
CA ILE A 1060 -5.40 -60.56 -4.70
C ILE A 1060 -6.01 -59.22 -5.08
N ALA A 1061 -7.04 -59.21 -5.93
CA ALA A 1061 -7.72 -57.99 -6.36
C ALA A 1061 -8.31 -57.20 -5.17
N GLY A 1062 -8.91 -57.89 -4.19
CA GLY A 1062 -9.48 -57.28 -2.99
C GLY A 1062 -8.44 -56.58 -2.10
N GLU A 1063 -7.27 -57.20 -1.86
CA GLU A 1063 -6.22 -56.56 -1.06
C GLU A 1063 -5.50 -55.45 -1.84
N LEU A 1064 -5.32 -55.57 -3.16
CA LEU A 1064 -4.75 -54.49 -3.98
C LEU A 1064 -5.61 -53.22 -3.93
N LEU A 1065 -6.94 -53.37 -4.07
CA LEU A 1065 -7.90 -52.29 -3.91
C LEU A 1065 -7.79 -51.65 -2.51
N ARG A 1066 -7.71 -52.48 -1.46
CA ARG A 1066 -7.57 -52.02 -0.06
C ARG A 1066 -6.29 -51.21 0.17
N ILE A 1067 -5.17 -51.62 -0.44
CA ILE A 1067 -3.89 -50.89 -0.38
C ILE A 1067 -3.99 -49.54 -1.10
N SER A 1068 -4.62 -49.48 -2.28
CA SER A 1068 -4.80 -48.21 -3.01
C SER A 1068 -5.63 -47.20 -2.20
N LEU A 1069 -6.62 -47.66 -1.42
CA LEU A 1069 -7.44 -46.81 -0.56
C LEU A 1069 -6.66 -46.27 0.64
N LYS A 1070 -5.76 -47.08 1.24
CA LYS A 1070 -4.82 -46.61 2.28
C LYS A 1070 -3.92 -45.50 1.75
N LEU A 1071 -3.19 -45.77 0.65
CA LEU A 1071 -2.30 -44.80 -0.01
C LEU A 1071 -3.01 -43.49 -0.36
N THR A 1072 -4.24 -43.58 -0.89
CA THR A 1072 -5.06 -42.42 -1.23
C THR A 1072 -5.41 -41.57 0.01
N THR A 1073 -5.59 -42.19 1.18
CA THR A 1073 -5.99 -41.50 2.43
C THR A 1073 -4.83 -40.70 3.03
N GLU A 1074 -3.63 -41.31 3.11
CA GLU A 1074 -2.40 -40.65 3.58
C GLU A 1074 -2.04 -39.47 2.68
N ARG A 1075 -2.09 -39.69 1.36
CA ARG A 1075 -1.90 -38.68 0.32
C ARG A 1075 -2.90 -37.53 0.42
N MET A 1076 -4.20 -37.82 0.55
CA MET A 1076 -5.25 -36.80 0.65
C MET A 1076 -5.05 -35.92 1.89
N THR A 1077 -4.57 -36.50 3.00
CA THR A 1077 -4.26 -35.77 4.23
C THR A 1077 -3.14 -34.75 4.00
N SER A 1078 -2.02 -35.18 3.40
CA SER A 1078 -0.87 -34.31 3.11
C SER A 1078 -1.21 -33.19 2.11
N ILE A 1079 -1.95 -33.51 1.04
CA ILE A 1079 -2.42 -32.50 0.08
C ILE A 1079 -3.37 -31.50 0.76
N THR A 1080 -4.27 -31.97 1.61
CA THR A 1080 -5.27 -31.10 2.27
C THR A 1080 -4.59 -30.14 3.25
N SER A 1081 -3.59 -30.58 4.02
CA SER A 1081 -2.88 -29.67 4.93
C SER A 1081 -1.99 -28.67 4.18
N TYR A 1082 -1.33 -29.08 3.10
CA TYR A 1082 -0.60 -28.14 2.22
C TYR A 1082 -1.54 -27.10 1.58
N ILE A 1083 -2.72 -27.49 1.08
CA ILE A 1083 -3.71 -26.54 0.53
C ILE A 1083 -4.23 -25.59 1.61
N LEU A 1084 -4.62 -26.10 2.79
CA LEU A 1084 -5.13 -25.27 3.88
C LEU A 1084 -4.10 -24.25 4.37
N THR A 1085 -2.82 -24.62 4.38
CA THR A 1085 -1.74 -23.72 4.81
C THR A 1085 -1.17 -22.84 3.70
N THR A 1086 -1.40 -23.14 2.42
CA THR A 1086 -1.10 -22.21 1.31
C THR A 1086 -2.22 -21.19 1.08
N ALA A 1087 -3.49 -21.58 1.20
CA ALA A 1087 -4.63 -20.67 1.13
C ALA A 1087 -4.75 -19.74 2.37
N GLY A 1088 -4.11 -20.13 3.48
CA GLY A 1088 -4.00 -19.35 4.74
C GLY A 1088 -3.00 -18.20 4.66
#